data_AF-A0AAE0NUU4-F1
#
_entry.id   AF-A0AAE0NUU4-F1
#
_cell.length_a   1.000
_cell.length_b   1.000
_cell.length_c   1.000
_cell.angle_alpha   90.00
_cell.angle_beta   90.00
_cell.angle_gamma   90.00
#
_symmetry.space_group_name_H-M   'P 1'
#
loop_
_entity.id
_entity.type
_entity.pdbx_description
1 polymer ?
#
loop_
_entity_poly.entity_id
_entity_poly.type
_entity_poly.pdbx_seq_one_letter_code
_entity_poly.pdbx_strand_id
1 'polypeptide(L)'
;MADSSHTHSQQQQPPANAGSDSHETDNLGHAHQQSQPLPQPGTVGDATGSAPPFYYAAQQDGSVTDPATLIPQQQYYYAQPGNQAGDPSVDNQQVYYAPQLLQQPGWTADPNAIHAQLYWQQQQQQQQQQQQQQLSSSDLAAYAQYNPTYYPQPAPDSVPEVPSPVLPKQQPLLASEEVTPRQIPSPEAGSKQTVKKGRKGWKRFWPWGKDGMQKFEDNLKDRLSGKAGYRGFRRIYLPTQRVNGQDSESKVVYRIGTAEAEDFDGLGKVHKVDGKLTYVNQFHQRTRKFLDVAVYLSPTRFTPRRLIVQASDHVIKTRLDKGDWIRTKVRGSVPLVLAMSEWALFPFKTQGFWAKTKGTFRLFFVAIPLQLLLALPFIGDYDDDDDVTNTYTDYPGYYWQWPKFAVNALDMSPTTGEWHNQGYTSALNVTKRAQRPRKLYAKVNGEWTTIPGDTFENSMRRYIFISYMWNMFPGTQGAQQAHDLARRIVEKRGFDAYWMDRELVDKETKAGTDYDVYTLCDVVRGSSEVCLMMPNDGTQERLDWGSRMWTLMEGLLAPGDYVIYCFENAEGQLETKPIGKVEMTASFWRQPDSEYTDNMEAVRILAEHYANLLTLSRLEQLPATITALSTKDRNEFTGSDLAYAVMGFLHYRIERRDDTTVFQNLARLSLSNDSDELVERMICLLPKPSTKDIFETLSERDEYGTFLHHITPQCQVVGVAHEDETVILDSCRAIHIRWKDFPRATVQRDVGLGKVLAVFFLAFGLWWLTFGIQMSLGYIPYFAGFVSMEHEDGRSYVGWVIAGFLFVGLLLSAPSPFSVRRLFGGTVLKSTPNLVGFEGVMPIDQLEKIIFGNAEGRLTYAPSATPFSRENRENYERRGKEPSWINDPDSALPDLRSKNLLPSDRHHLFTLVDMGELTVTIFAAERPPTVALLCGKEGGMLRAVLCSWRFETDCLYRETVVRMPTRVYEVAEAKGWLKLCLRSQNQSRRKELTKA
;
A
#
# COMPACT_ATOMS: atom_id res chain seq x y z
N MET A 1 53.55 -13.98 8.52
CA MET A 1 54.28 -12.69 8.51
C MET A 1 53.24 -11.59 8.65
N ALA A 2 53.19 -10.84 9.75
CA ALA A 2 53.99 -10.95 10.97
C ALA A 2 53.09 -10.87 12.22
N ASP A 3 53.57 -11.41 13.34
CA ASP A 3 52.88 -11.42 14.62
C ASP A 3 53.19 -10.17 15.46
N SER A 4 52.25 -9.79 16.32
CA SER A 4 52.58 -9.18 17.61
C SER A 4 51.47 -9.46 18.62
N SER A 5 51.77 -10.26 19.64
CA SER A 5 50.88 -10.55 20.76
C SER A 5 51.42 -9.90 22.04
N HIS A 6 50.54 -9.62 23.00
CA HIS A 6 50.93 -9.48 24.41
C HIS A 6 49.74 -9.83 25.33
N THR A 7 50.07 -10.38 26.50
CA THR A 7 49.14 -10.91 27.50
C THR A 7 49.68 -10.67 28.91
N HIS A 8 48.79 -10.69 29.91
CA HIS A 8 48.97 -10.61 31.39
C HIS A 8 48.40 -9.34 32.04
N SER A 9 47.94 -9.32 33.31
CA SER A 9 47.08 -10.24 34.10
C SER A 9 47.05 -9.77 35.57
N GLN A 10 45.92 -9.88 36.29
CA GLN A 10 45.78 -10.44 37.67
C GLN A 10 44.43 -10.10 38.33
N GLN A 11 44.19 -10.63 39.54
CA GLN A 11 42.94 -10.61 40.31
C GLN A 11 42.96 -9.55 41.42
N GLN A 12 41.77 -9.13 41.90
CA GLN A 12 41.42 -9.11 43.33
C GLN A 12 39.92 -8.82 43.56
N GLN A 13 39.41 -9.19 44.75
CA GLN A 13 38.07 -8.86 45.29
C GLN A 13 38.23 -8.36 46.77
N PRO A 14 37.20 -8.27 47.63
CA PRO A 14 36.55 -7.03 48.03
C PRO A 14 36.69 -6.70 49.53
N PRO A 15 36.07 -5.61 50.02
CA PRO A 15 34.95 -5.73 51.01
C PRO A 15 33.69 -4.93 50.54
N ALA A 16 32.43 -5.19 50.93
CA ALA A 16 31.78 -5.45 52.23
C ALA A 16 31.67 -4.19 53.13
N ASN A 17 30.59 -3.82 53.85
CA ASN A 17 29.14 -4.19 53.93
C ASN A 17 28.38 -2.86 54.34
N ALA A 18 27.15 -2.72 54.89
CA ALA A 18 26.11 -3.62 55.43
C ALA A 18 24.73 -2.91 55.54
N GLY A 19 23.62 -3.67 55.44
CA GLY A 19 22.30 -3.33 56.05
C GLY A 19 21.41 -2.30 55.33
N SER A 20 20.10 -2.23 55.62
CA SER A 20 19.23 -3.16 56.40
C SER A 20 17.75 -3.00 56.03
N ASP A 21 16.93 -3.96 56.49
CA ASP A 21 15.53 -4.20 56.10
C ASP A 21 14.47 -3.16 56.52
N SER A 22 13.29 -3.32 55.91
CA SER A 22 11.94 -3.35 56.57
C SER A 22 11.01 -2.12 56.55
N HIS A 23 9.69 -2.45 56.53
CA HIS A 23 8.49 -1.65 56.85
C HIS A 23 8.14 -0.42 55.97
N GLU A 24 6.87 0.00 55.82
CA GLU A 24 5.58 -0.72 55.69
C GLU A 24 4.47 0.26 55.20
N THR A 25 3.26 -0.23 54.95
CA THR A 25 1.95 0.49 55.00
C THR A 25 1.71 1.81 54.20
N ASP A 26 0.90 1.67 53.15
CA ASP A 26 -0.50 2.16 53.09
C ASP A 26 -0.94 3.66 53.26
N ASN A 27 -1.76 4.06 52.27
CA ASN A 27 -3.05 4.80 52.37
C ASN A 27 -3.16 6.35 52.52
N LEU A 28 -3.78 6.94 51.48
CA LEU A 28 -5.00 7.80 51.46
C LEU A 28 -5.13 9.05 52.37
N GLY A 29 -5.54 10.21 51.81
CA GLY A 29 -6.34 11.20 52.58
C GLY A 29 -6.38 12.69 52.18
N HIS A 30 -7.20 13.05 51.18
CA HIS A 30 -8.06 14.26 51.07
C HIS A 30 -7.71 15.70 51.64
N ALA A 31 -7.91 16.69 50.74
CA ALA A 31 -8.77 17.91 50.90
C ALA A 31 -8.22 19.36 51.14
N HIS A 32 -8.92 20.28 50.46
CA HIS A 32 -8.89 21.76 50.30
C HIS A 32 -8.68 22.73 51.49
N GLN A 33 -8.09 23.92 51.19
CA GLN A 33 -8.70 25.30 51.20
C GLN A 33 -7.65 26.35 50.65
N GLN A 34 -7.95 27.35 49.80
CA GLN A 34 -8.55 28.71 50.00
C GLN A 34 -7.80 29.63 51.01
N SER A 35 -7.54 30.94 50.81
CA SER A 35 -7.68 31.85 49.63
C SER A 35 -7.13 33.30 49.84
N GLN A 36 -6.57 33.96 48.79
CA GLN A 36 -6.45 35.43 48.55
C GLN A 36 -5.61 36.33 49.52
N PRO A 37 -5.36 37.67 49.28
CA PRO A 37 -5.62 38.58 48.12
C PRO A 37 -4.41 39.47 47.64
N LEU A 38 -4.69 40.43 46.71
CA LEU A 38 -3.84 41.48 46.09
C LEU A 38 -3.64 42.77 46.95
N PRO A 39 -2.71 43.71 46.59
CA PRO A 39 -3.13 44.96 45.89
C PRO A 39 -2.13 45.57 44.85
N GLN A 40 -2.60 46.55 44.04
CA GLN A 40 -1.83 47.52 43.22
C GLN A 40 -1.91 48.94 43.85
N PRO A 41 -1.13 49.99 43.44
CA PRO A 41 -1.33 50.80 42.18
C PRO A 41 0.00 51.34 41.55
N GLY A 42 0.06 52.14 40.45
CA GLY A 42 -0.94 52.53 39.43
C GLY A 42 -0.57 53.79 38.57
N THR A 43 -1.14 53.87 37.36
CA THR A 43 -1.54 55.08 36.56
C THR A 43 -0.57 56.12 35.93
N VAL A 44 -0.83 56.37 34.62
CA VAL A 44 -0.75 57.63 33.81
C VAL A 44 0.61 58.12 33.24
N GLY A 45 0.61 58.43 31.93
CA GLY A 45 1.65 59.18 31.18
C GLY A 45 1.43 59.09 29.65
N ASP A 46 1.43 60.22 28.93
CA ASP A 46 0.98 60.33 27.53
C ASP A 46 2.08 60.45 26.45
N ALA A 47 1.80 59.82 25.30
CA ALA A 47 2.07 60.27 23.92
C ALA A 47 3.49 60.39 23.31
N THR A 48 3.48 60.29 21.97
CA THR A 48 4.50 60.70 20.96
C THR A 48 5.76 59.85 20.74
N GLY A 49 6.16 59.76 19.46
CA GLY A 49 7.58 59.90 19.09
C GLY A 49 8.27 58.70 18.45
N SER A 50 8.28 58.66 17.11
CA SER A 50 9.40 58.23 16.23
C SER A 50 10.52 57.34 16.82
N ALA A 51 10.69 56.14 16.26
CA ALA A 51 11.91 55.35 16.45
C ALA A 51 13.05 55.80 15.51
N PRO A 52 14.28 55.99 16.03
CA PRO A 52 15.53 55.90 15.27
C PRO A 52 16.34 54.63 15.67
N PRO A 53 17.23 54.13 14.81
CA PRO A 53 17.96 52.87 15.04
C PRO A 53 19.17 53.05 15.96
N PHE A 54 19.63 51.96 16.58
CA PHE A 54 20.92 51.89 17.27
C PHE A 54 21.90 50.91 16.61
N TYR A 55 23.15 51.34 16.57
CA TYR A 55 24.33 50.68 16.00
C TYR A 55 25.10 49.90 17.09
N TYR A 56 26.30 49.42 16.71
CA TYR A 56 27.41 48.91 17.54
C TYR A 56 27.44 47.38 17.80
N ALA A 57 28.60 46.71 17.80
CA ALA A 57 29.98 47.17 17.49
C ALA A 57 30.80 46.06 16.79
N ALA A 58 31.94 46.44 16.22
CA ALA A 58 32.99 45.52 15.75
C ALA A 58 34.36 45.99 16.23
N GLN A 59 35.19 45.05 16.71
CA GLN A 59 36.65 45.10 16.82
C GLN A 59 37.15 43.64 16.63
N GLN A 60 38.09 43.34 15.71
CA GLN A 60 39.54 43.62 15.75
C GLN A 60 40.25 42.84 16.87
N ASP A 61 41.38 42.15 16.66
CA ASP A 61 42.18 41.81 15.46
C ASP A 61 42.91 40.47 15.75
N GLY A 62 43.47 39.70 14.80
CA GLY A 62 43.53 39.84 13.33
C GLY A 62 44.46 38.76 12.70
N SER A 63 44.59 38.77 11.36
CA SER A 63 45.75 38.37 10.52
C SER A 63 46.66 37.18 10.93
N VAL A 64 47.08 36.23 10.09
CA VAL A 64 47.53 36.22 8.66
C VAL A 64 47.27 34.77 8.15
N THR A 65 46.96 34.40 6.89
CA THR A 65 47.16 34.99 5.53
C THR A 65 45.93 34.73 4.64
N ASP A 66 45.96 35.25 3.40
CA ASP A 66 45.10 34.98 2.23
C ASP A 66 46.01 35.07 0.98
N PRO A 67 45.60 34.94 -0.32
CA PRO A 67 44.31 34.56 -0.91
C PRO A 67 44.44 33.32 -1.87
N ALA A 68 43.44 32.82 -2.61
CA ALA A 68 42.11 33.27 -3.04
C ALA A 68 41.20 32.02 -3.30
N THR A 69 39.94 32.04 -3.79
CA THR A 69 39.11 33.08 -4.44
C THR A 69 37.60 32.84 -4.25
N LEU A 70 36.84 33.94 -4.26
CA LEU A 70 35.40 34.16 -4.56
C LEU A 70 34.40 33.00 -4.83
N ILE A 71 33.25 33.13 -4.18
CA ILE A 71 31.91 32.55 -4.52
C ILE A 71 31.08 33.63 -5.27
N PRO A 72 30.01 33.30 -6.02
CA PRO A 72 28.63 33.22 -5.46
C PRO A 72 27.87 31.96 -5.94
N GLN A 73 26.95 31.35 -5.18
CA GLN A 73 25.64 31.79 -4.66
C GLN A 73 24.49 31.84 -5.69
N GLN A 74 23.27 31.57 -5.22
CA GLN A 74 22.07 31.27 -6.01
C GLN A 74 21.55 32.47 -6.80
N GLN A 75 20.99 32.24 -7.99
CA GLN A 75 20.20 33.24 -8.73
C GLN A 75 18.71 32.87 -8.74
N TYR A 76 17.89 33.77 -8.22
CA TYR A 76 16.47 33.85 -8.54
C TYR A 76 16.33 34.49 -9.94
N TYR A 77 15.46 33.95 -10.79
CA TYR A 77 15.11 34.62 -12.04
C TYR A 77 13.99 35.64 -11.82
N TYR A 78 14.30 36.92 -12.03
CA TYR A 78 13.29 37.95 -12.23
C TYR A 78 12.68 37.83 -13.63
N ALA A 79 11.36 37.91 -13.72
CA ALA A 79 10.66 38.19 -14.97
C ALA A 79 10.42 39.70 -15.14
N GLN A 80 10.54 40.21 -16.37
CA GLN A 80 9.99 41.51 -16.76
C GLN A 80 9.27 41.40 -18.11
N PRO A 81 8.27 42.26 -18.38
CA PRO A 81 7.28 42.02 -19.43
C PRO A 81 7.72 42.52 -20.81
N GLY A 82 7.55 41.68 -21.83
CA GLY A 82 7.68 42.06 -23.24
C GLY A 82 6.31 42.25 -23.90
N ASN A 83 5.88 43.49 -24.09
CA ASN A 83 4.70 43.84 -24.90
C ASN A 83 5.13 44.24 -26.32
N GLN A 84 4.78 43.47 -27.34
CA GLN A 84 4.32 43.97 -28.65
C GLN A 84 3.78 42.82 -29.53
N ALA A 85 2.99 43.17 -30.55
CA ALA A 85 2.11 42.26 -31.27
C ALA A 85 2.71 41.70 -32.58
N GLY A 86 2.27 40.50 -32.94
CA GLY A 86 2.49 39.85 -34.25
C GLY A 86 1.65 38.57 -34.34
N ASP A 87 0.88 38.41 -35.41
CA ASP A 87 -0.02 37.27 -35.61
C ASP A 87 0.73 35.97 -36.00
N PRO A 88 0.15 34.78 -35.77
CA PRO A 88 0.87 33.51 -35.83
C PRO A 88 0.92 32.88 -37.23
N SER A 89 2.04 32.21 -37.53
CA SER A 89 2.13 31.22 -38.62
C SER A 89 2.68 29.90 -38.11
N VAL A 90 1.97 28.82 -38.44
CA VAL A 90 2.26 27.42 -38.11
C VAL A 90 3.64 26.97 -38.63
N ASP A 91 4.44 26.32 -37.78
CA ASP A 91 4.93 24.97 -38.11
C ASP A 91 5.41 24.14 -36.91
N ASN A 92 5.22 22.81 -36.98
CA ASN A 92 5.60 21.86 -35.93
C ASN A 92 6.83 21.04 -36.37
N GLN A 93 7.96 21.18 -35.66
CA GLN A 93 9.06 20.20 -35.76
C GLN A 93 9.60 19.80 -34.38
N GLN A 94 9.51 18.50 -34.08
CA GLN A 94 10.05 17.89 -32.86
C GLN A 94 11.56 17.65 -33.03
N VAL A 95 12.38 18.34 -32.23
CA VAL A 95 13.83 18.12 -32.21
C VAL A 95 14.17 16.92 -31.31
N TYR A 96 14.53 15.80 -31.93
CA TYR A 96 15.06 14.64 -31.23
C TYR A 96 16.48 14.91 -30.69
N TYR A 97 16.66 14.86 -29.37
CA TYR A 97 17.98 14.88 -28.74
C TYR A 97 18.62 13.48 -28.74
N ALA A 98 19.75 13.33 -29.43
CA ALA A 98 20.60 12.15 -29.33
C ALA A 98 21.63 12.32 -28.19
N PRO A 99 21.78 11.35 -27.26
CA PRO A 99 22.73 11.47 -26.15
C PRO A 99 24.17 11.23 -26.61
N GLN A 100 25.00 12.27 -26.59
CA GLN A 100 26.45 12.14 -26.77
C GLN A 100 27.10 11.58 -25.49
N LEU A 101 27.71 10.41 -25.58
CA LEU A 101 28.47 9.81 -24.49
C LEU A 101 29.89 10.41 -24.41
N LEU A 102 30.19 11.03 -23.26
CA LEU A 102 31.54 11.49 -22.91
C LEU A 102 32.50 10.30 -22.81
N GLN A 103 33.50 10.25 -23.69
CA GLN A 103 34.59 9.28 -23.61
C GLN A 103 35.65 9.73 -22.59
N GLN A 104 36.02 8.85 -21.66
CA GLN A 104 37.23 9.01 -20.85
C GLN A 104 38.38 8.21 -21.48
N PRO A 105 39.61 8.76 -21.58
CA PRO A 105 40.74 8.06 -22.16
C PRO A 105 41.34 7.04 -21.18
N GLY A 106 41.65 5.81 -21.64
CA GLY A 106 42.44 4.88 -20.83
C GLY A 106 42.35 3.37 -21.14
N TRP A 107 41.45 2.92 -22.02
CA TRP A 107 41.25 1.49 -22.29
C TRP A 107 41.50 1.12 -23.76
N THR A 108 42.29 0.05 -23.97
CA THR A 108 42.51 -0.57 -25.28
C THR A 108 41.31 -1.44 -25.69
N ALA A 109 40.81 -1.26 -26.91
CA ALA A 109 39.60 -1.95 -27.37
C ALA A 109 39.80 -3.47 -27.61
N ASP A 110 38.80 -4.25 -27.20
CA ASP A 110 38.69 -5.68 -27.54
C ASP A 110 38.22 -5.83 -29.01
N PRO A 111 38.95 -6.58 -29.88
CA PRO A 111 38.55 -6.78 -31.26
C PRO A 111 37.17 -7.47 -31.43
N ASN A 112 36.70 -8.23 -30.44
CA ASN A 112 35.39 -8.87 -30.48
C ASN A 112 34.24 -7.85 -30.43
N ALA A 113 34.42 -6.73 -29.70
CA ALA A 113 33.42 -5.67 -29.61
C ALA A 113 33.18 -4.99 -30.97
N ILE A 114 34.25 -4.81 -31.76
CA ILE A 114 34.18 -4.20 -33.10
C ILE A 114 33.37 -5.08 -34.06
N HIS A 115 33.54 -6.41 -34.01
CA HIS A 115 32.73 -7.34 -34.80
C HIS A 115 31.25 -7.34 -34.41
N ALA A 116 30.92 -7.28 -33.11
CA ALA A 116 29.55 -7.16 -32.65
C ALA A 116 28.89 -5.84 -33.11
N GLN A 117 29.65 -4.73 -33.08
CA GLN A 117 29.16 -3.43 -33.49
C GLN A 117 28.91 -3.35 -35.01
N LEU A 118 29.79 -3.92 -35.82
CA LEU A 118 29.59 -4.07 -37.28
C LEU A 118 28.35 -4.91 -37.61
N TYR A 119 28.14 -6.02 -36.89
CA TYR A 119 26.96 -6.89 -37.10
C TYR A 119 25.64 -6.15 -36.81
N TRP A 120 25.57 -5.40 -35.70
CA TRP A 120 24.39 -4.58 -35.37
C TRP A 120 24.15 -3.47 -36.39
N GLN A 121 25.21 -2.80 -36.86
CA GLN A 121 25.10 -1.77 -37.89
C GLN A 121 24.60 -2.34 -39.22
N GLN A 122 25.01 -3.56 -39.57
CA GLN A 122 24.54 -4.26 -40.76
C GLN A 122 23.06 -4.68 -40.65
N GLN A 123 22.59 -5.13 -39.48
CA GLN A 123 21.16 -5.40 -39.25
C GLN A 123 20.30 -4.13 -39.36
N GLN A 124 20.74 -3.00 -38.82
CA GLN A 124 20.01 -1.73 -38.93
C GLN A 124 19.88 -1.26 -40.39
N GLN A 125 20.94 -1.42 -41.21
CA GLN A 125 20.85 -1.13 -42.66
C GLN A 125 19.85 -2.06 -43.38
N GLN A 126 19.79 -3.35 -43.03
CA GLN A 126 18.82 -4.28 -43.61
C GLN A 126 17.37 -3.90 -43.24
N GLN A 127 17.11 -3.50 -41.99
CA GLN A 127 15.77 -3.05 -41.58
C GLN A 127 15.35 -1.75 -42.29
N GLN A 128 16.26 -0.79 -42.47
CA GLN A 128 15.99 0.44 -43.22
C GLN A 128 15.69 0.16 -44.70
N GLN A 129 16.40 -0.78 -45.33
CA GLN A 129 16.10 -1.20 -46.71
C GLN A 129 14.74 -1.88 -46.84
N GLN A 130 14.33 -2.70 -45.85
CA GLN A 130 13.00 -3.31 -45.84
C GLN A 130 11.88 -2.27 -45.67
N GLN A 131 12.05 -1.26 -44.81
CA GLN A 131 11.09 -0.16 -44.70
C GLN A 131 11.01 0.67 -45.99
N GLN A 132 12.14 0.99 -46.63
CA GLN A 132 12.13 1.72 -47.91
C GLN A 132 11.45 0.94 -49.04
N GLN A 133 11.57 -0.40 -49.07
CA GLN A 133 10.82 -1.22 -50.03
C GLN A 133 9.31 -1.20 -49.73
N GLN A 134 8.89 -1.26 -48.47
CA GLN A 134 7.46 -1.18 -48.10
C GLN A 134 6.82 0.19 -48.39
N LEU A 135 7.57 1.30 -48.35
CA LEU A 135 7.07 2.63 -48.75
C LEU A 135 7.02 2.84 -50.28
N SER A 136 7.51 1.89 -51.10
CA SER A 136 7.55 2.04 -52.56
C SER A 136 6.36 1.44 -53.31
N SER A 137 5.52 0.64 -52.64
CA SER A 137 4.28 0.09 -53.21
C SER A 137 3.08 0.99 -52.90
N SER A 138 2.73 1.85 -53.85
CA SER A 138 1.57 2.75 -53.76
C SER A 138 0.25 2.04 -54.06
N ASP A 139 -0.78 2.36 -53.27
CA ASP A 139 -2.13 2.57 -53.80
C ASP A 139 -2.70 3.81 -53.09
N LEU A 140 -2.86 4.91 -53.83
CA LEU A 140 -3.14 6.24 -53.27
C LEU A 140 -4.08 7.02 -54.19
N ALA A 141 -5.39 6.84 -54.00
CA ALA A 141 -6.43 7.54 -54.75
C ALA A 141 -7.69 7.78 -53.90
N ALA A 142 -8.18 9.03 -53.90
CA ALA A 142 -9.45 9.51 -53.33
C ALA A 142 -9.65 9.29 -51.80
N TYR A 143 -9.89 10.30 -50.96
CA TYR A 143 -10.58 11.58 -51.18
C TYR A 143 -10.00 12.73 -50.33
N ALA A 144 -10.16 13.96 -50.82
CA ALA A 144 -10.10 15.21 -50.05
C ALA A 144 -11.14 16.19 -50.59
N GLN A 145 -11.49 17.24 -49.82
CA GLN A 145 -12.62 18.17 -50.03
C GLN A 145 -13.99 17.49 -49.76
N TYR A 146 -14.82 17.90 -48.80
CA TYR A 146 -15.46 19.23 -48.73
C TYR A 146 -16.01 19.57 -47.33
N ASN A 147 -16.22 20.88 -47.11
CA ASN A 147 -17.11 21.53 -46.13
C ASN A 147 -17.63 22.79 -46.87
N PRO A 148 -18.83 23.38 -46.63
CA PRO A 148 -19.30 23.76 -45.28
C PRO A 148 -20.85 23.87 -45.08
N THR A 149 -21.23 24.57 -44.00
CA THR A 149 -22.49 25.36 -43.78
C THR A 149 -23.80 24.67 -43.37
N TYR A 150 -24.69 25.50 -42.80
CA TYR A 150 -25.80 25.17 -41.89
C TYR A 150 -27.07 25.94 -42.32
N TYR A 151 -28.25 25.30 -42.28
CA TYR A 151 -29.60 25.83 -41.91
C TYR A 151 -30.72 24.80 -42.25
N PRO A 152 -31.99 24.91 -41.79
CA PRO A 152 -32.67 23.75 -41.19
C PRO A 152 -34.07 23.38 -41.76
N GLN A 153 -34.74 22.42 -41.09
CA GLN A 153 -36.12 21.91 -41.26
C GLN A 153 -36.32 20.84 -42.37
N PRO A 154 -37.39 20.00 -42.28
CA PRO A 154 -38.09 19.45 -41.10
C PRO A 154 -38.18 17.90 -41.13
N ALA A 155 -38.89 17.29 -40.18
CA ALA A 155 -39.22 15.84 -40.21
C ALA A 155 -40.21 15.48 -41.33
N PRO A 156 -40.21 14.21 -41.79
CA PRO A 156 -41.39 13.36 -41.52
C PRO A 156 -41.06 11.89 -41.18
N ASP A 157 -42.13 11.12 -40.94
CA ASP A 157 -42.18 9.79 -40.34
C ASP A 157 -41.78 8.58 -41.21
N SER A 158 -41.83 7.41 -40.55
CA SER A 158 -42.13 6.05 -41.05
C SER A 158 -40.97 5.06 -41.24
N VAL A 159 -41.25 3.82 -40.83
CA VAL A 159 -40.35 2.65 -40.81
C VAL A 159 -40.80 1.65 -41.88
N PRO A 160 -39.85 1.02 -42.58
CA PRO A 160 -39.96 -0.41 -42.90
C PRO A 160 -38.80 -1.23 -42.32
N GLU A 161 -38.95 -2.56 -42.32
CA GLU A 161 -38.16 -3.53 -41.57
C GLU A 161 -37.63 -4.65 -42.50
N VAL A 162 -36.66 -5.48 -42.04
CA VAL A 162 -36.21 -6.77 -42.62
C VAL A 162 -35.36 -6.68 -43.93
N PRO A 163 -34.42 -7.61 -44.27
CA PRO A 163 -33.78 -8.72 -43.52
C PRO A 163 -32.23 -8.65 -43.40
N SER A 164 -31.65 -9.51 -42.54
CA SER A 164 -30.21 -9.84 -42.53
C SER A 164 -29.85 -10.99 -43.50
N PRO A 165 -28.68 -10.98 -44.16
CA PRO A 165 -28.19 -12.08 -45.01
C PRO A 165 -27.51 -13.22 -44.21
N VAL A 166 -27.38 -14.42 -44.80
CA VAL A 166 -26.98 -15.66 -44.10
C VAL A 166 -25.93 -16.49 -44.86
N LEU A 167 -24.77 -16.71 -44.20
CA LEU A 167 -23.75 -17.76 -44.42
C LEU A 167 -23.01 -17.80 -45.80
N PRO A 168 -21.74 -18.27 -45.81
CA PRO A 168 -21.46 -19.72 -45.87
C PRO A 168 -20.53 -20.24 -44.75
N LYS A 169 -20.53 -21.57 -44.53
CA LYS A 169 -19.55 -22.28 -43.67
C LYS A 169 -18.40 -22.83 -44.52
N GLN A 170 -17.17 -22.77 -44.00
CA GLN A 170 -16.07 -23.68 -44.38
C GLN A 170 -15.31 -24.19 -43.14
N GLN A 171 -14.45 -25.19 -43.33
CA GLN A 171 -13.97 -26.09 -42.29
C GLN A 171 -12.53 -25.80 -41.85
N PRO A 172 -12.17 -25.99 -40.56
CA PRO A 172 -10.79 -26.22 -40.15
C PRO A 172 -10.41 -27.70 -40.33
N LEU A 173 -9.17 -27.98 -40.72
CA LEU A 173 -8.61 -29.33 -40.82
C LEU A 173 -7.73 -29.67 -39.61
N LEU A 174 -7.90 -30.91 -39.14
CA LEU A 174 -6.93 -31.86 -38.56
C LEU A 174 -5.49 -31.36 -38.23
N ALA A 175 -4.87 -31.76 -37.10
CA ALA A 175 -5.32 -32.64 -36.02
C ALA A 175 -4.48 -32.45 -34.73
N SER A 176 -5.00 -32.97 -33.62
CA SER A 176 -4.27 -33.19 -32.36
C SER A 176 -4.53 -34.62 -31.86
N GLU A 177 -3.52 -35.29 -31.32
CA GLU A 177 -3.60 -36.71 -30.97
C GLU A 177 -4.49 -36.99 -29.75
N GLU A 178 -5.33 -38.02 -29.82
CA GLU A 178 -6.15 -38.48 -28.69
C GLU A 178 -5.39 -39.43 -27.76
N VAL A 179 -5.52 -39.22 -26.45
CA VAL A 179 -5.15 -40.21 -25.42
C VAL A 179 -6.38 -40.57 -24.61
N THR A 180 -6.98 -41.72 -24.92
CA THR A 180 -8.23 -42.19 -24.28
C THR A 180 -8.03 -42.70 -22.86
N PRO A 181 -8.78 -42.20 -21.85
CA PRO A 181 -8.88 -42.83 -20.53
C PRO A 181 -9.92 -43.97 -20.55
N ARG A 182 -9.49 -45.21 -20.27
CA ARG A 182 -10.40 -46.36 -20.17
C ARG A 182 -11.34 -46.26 -18.96
N GLN A 183 -12.63 -46.47 -19.19
CA GLN A 183 -13.60 -46.82 -18.15
C GLN A 183 -13.47 -48.31 -17.76
N ILE A 184 -13.60 -48.63 -16.47
CA ILE A 184 -13.84 -49.98 -15.94
C ILE A 184 -14.87 -49.84 -14.80
N PRO A 185 -15.95 -50.66 -14.73
CA PRO A 185 -17.08 -50.42 -13.85
C PRO A 185 -16.92 -50.99 -12.42
N SER A 186 -17.76 -50.50 -11.50
CA SER A 186 -17.93 -51.02 -10.15
C SER A 186 -18.60 -52.40 -10.12
N PRO A 187 -18.18 -53.34 -9.24
CA PRO A 187 -18.91 -54.58 -8.99
C PRO A 187 -19.89 -54.44 -7.81
N GLU A 188 -21.10 -54.97 -7.97
CA GLU A 188 -22.09 -55.12 -6.89
C GLU A 188 -21.83 -56.37 -6.02
N ALA A 189 -22.55 -56.49 -4.91
CA ALA A 189 -22.39 -57.57 -3.95
C ALA A 189 -23.03 -58.90 -4.40
N GLY A 190 -22.25 -59.98 -4.40
CA GLY A 190 -22.72 -61.35 -4.62
C GLY A 190 -22.20 -62.30 -3.54
N SER A 191 -23.09 -63.01 -2.85
CA SER A 191 -22.73 -63.90 -1.74
C SER A 191 -22.43 -65.33 -2.21
N LYS A 192 -21.43 -65.97 -1.58
CA LYS A 192 -21.27 -67.44 -1.56
C LYS A 192 -20.38 -67.89 -0.41
N GLN A 193 -20.89 -68.79 0.42
CA GLN A 193 -20.09 -69.55 1.39
C GLN A 193 -19.42 -70.74 0.68
N THR A 194 -18.24 -71.18 1.12
CA THR A 194 -18.02 -72.59 1.55
C THR A 194 -16.62 -72.88 2.12
N VAL A 195 -16.60 -73.87 3.02
CA VAL A 195 -15.49 -74.80 3.38
C VAL A 195 -14.16 -74.23 3.89
N LYS A 196 -13.87 -74.57 5.16
CA LYS A 196 -12.54 -74.48 5.80
C LYS A 196 -11.68 -75.70 5.43
N LYS A 197 -10.37 -75.49 5.19
CA LYS A 197 -9.26 -76.39 5.56
C LYS A 197 -8.02 -75.52 5.83
N GLY A 198 -7.12 -75.94 6.72
CA GLY A 198 -5.91 -75.19 7.05
C GLY A 198 -5.13 -75.81 8.22
N ARG A 199 -3.98 -75.23 8.60
CA ARG A 199 -3.26 -75.59 9.83
C ARG A 199 -2.29 -74.51 10.31
N LYS A 200 -2.15 -74.46 11.65
CA LYS A 200 -0.96 -74.03 12.43
C LYS A 200 -0.37 -72.65 12.10
N GLY A 201 -0.96 -71.64 12.75
CA GLY A 201 -0.47 -70.28 12.76
C GLY A 201 0.83 -70.05 13.55
N TRP A 202 1.33 -68.83 13.35
CA TRP A 202 2.27 -68.14 14.23
C TRP A 202 1.54 -67.00 14.94
N LYS A 203 1.91 -66.67 16.18
CA LYS A 203 1.17 -65.69 16.99
C LYS A 203 1.63 -64.26 16.71
N ARG A 204 0.64 -63.36 16.64
CA ARG A 204 0.74 -61.89 16.50
C ARG A 204 1.80 -61.29 17.45
N PHE A 205 2.58 -60.32 16.96
CA PHE A 205 3.40 -59.44 17.82
C PHE A 205 3.18 -57.93 17.63
N TRP A 206 2.28 -57.48 16.74
CA TRP A 206 1.95 -56.05 16.60
C TRP A 206 0.43 -55.77 16.47
N PRO A 207 -0.10 -54.73 17.14
CA PRO A 207 -1.52 -54.35 17.03
C PRO A 207 -1.73 -53.27 15.96
N TRP A 208 -2.24 -53.67 14.79
CA TRP A 208 -2.88 -52.75 13.84
C TRP A 208 -4.38 -53.02 13.82
N GLY A 209 -5.16 -52.06 14.33
CA GLY A 209 -6.60 -52.20 14.62
C GLY A 209 -7.30 -50.88 14.88
N LYS A 210 -7.11 -49.91 13.97
CA LYS A 210 -7.94 -48.70 13.78
C LYS A 210 -7.93 -48.40 12.29
N ASP A 211 -9.09 -48.10 11.72
CA ASP A 211 -9.24 -47.82 10.29
C ASP A 211 -8.39 -46.63 9.83
N GLY A 212 -8.03 -46.62 8.54
CA GLY A 212 -7.29 -45.52 7.92
C GLY A 212 -7.99 -44.17 8.11
N MET A 213 -9.33 -44.15 7.98
CA MET A 213 -10.16 -42.97 8.25
C MET A 213 -10.12 -42.54 9.72
N GLN A 214 -10.29 -43.47 10.68
CA GLN A 214 -10.17 -43.12 12.10
C GLN A 214 -8.78 -42.61 12.46
N LYS A 215 -7.71 -43.20 11.92
CA LYS A 215 -6.33 -42.69 12.12
C LYS A 215 -6.11 -41.32 11.48
N PHE A 216 -6.77 -41.03 10.36
CA PHE A 216 -6.72 -39.72 9.71
C PHE A 216 -7.50 -38.66 10.50
N GLU A 217 -8.69 -39.00 11.02
CA GLU A 217 -9.49 -38.14 11.90
C GLU A 217 -8.83 -37.88 13.25
N ASP A 218 -8.29 -38.91 13.91
CA ASP A 218 -7.58 -38.77 15.18
C ASP A 218 -6.34 -37.89 15.00
N ASN A 219 -5.59 -38.08 13.91
CA ASN A 219 -4.44 -37.24 13.56
C ASN A 219 -4.87 -35.80 13.23
N LEU A 220 -6.02 -35.59 12.58
CA LEU A 220 -6.62 -34.25 12.42
C LEU A 220 -6.98 -33.64 13.78
N LYS A 221 -7.62 -34.38 14.70
CA LYS A 221 -7.98 -33.92 16.05
C LYS A 221 -6.74 -33.57 16.88
N ASP A 222 -5.69 -34.39 16.84
CA ASP A 222 -4.39 -34.08 17.46
C ASP A 222 -3.74 -32.83 16.85
N ARG A 223 -3.70 -32.75 15.52
CA ARG A 223 -3.11 -31.62 14.76
C ARG A 223 -3.86 -30.30 14.97
N LEU A 224 -5.17 -30.34 15.19
CA LEU A 224 -6.00 -29.16 15.46
C LEU A 224 -5.98 -28.76 16.96
N SER A 225 -5.67 -29.70 17.86
CA SER A 225 -5.44 -29.44 19.30
C SER A 225 -3.97 -29.14 19.65
N GLY A 226 -3.13 -28.80 18.66
CA GLY A 226 -1.73 -28.42 18.85
C GLY A 226 -0.77 -29.56 19.22
N LYS A 227 -1.28 -30.80 19.32
CA LYS A 227 -0.49 -32.00 19.64
C LYS A 227 0.37 -32.46 18.45
N ALA A 228 1.30 -33.36 18.72
CA ALA A 228 2.17 -33.94 17.71
C ALA A 228 1.45 -35.07 16.95
N GLY A 229 0.81 -34.72 15.82
CA GLY A 229 0.35 -35.70 14.84
C GLY A 229 1.49 -36.59 14.31
N TYR A 230 1.15 -37.71 13.66
CA TYR A 230 2.12 -38.74 13.27
C TYR A 230 3.21 -38.22 12.32
N ARG A 231 4.37 -38.91 12.33
CA ARG A 231 5.67 -38.47 11.75
C ARG A 231 5.53 -37.69 10.42
N GLY A 232 6.10 -36.48 10.39
CA GLY A 232 6.34 -35.68 9.18
C GLY A 232 5.50 -34.40 9.06
N PHE A 233 4.31 -34.35 9.63
CA PHE A 233 3.37 -33.23 9.40
C PHE A 233 3.59 -32.02 10.34
N ARG A 234 3.19 -30.83 9.88
CA ARG A 234 3.36 -29.57 10.63
C ARG A 234 2.35 -29.45 11.76
N ARG A 235 2.83 -29.00 12.94
CA ARG A 235 1.94 -28.46 13.99
C ARG A 235 1.23 -27.22 13.48
N ILE A 236 -0.04 -27.12 13.81
CA ILE A 236 -0.95 -26.05 13.43
C ILE A 236 -1.65 -25.59 14.71
N TYR A 237 -1.75 -24.27 14.87
CA TYR A 237 -2.49 -23.66 15.96
C TYR A 237 -3.69 -22.93 15.36
N LEU A 238 -4.89 -23.34 15.76
CA LEU A 238 -6.12 -22.61 15.46
C LEU A 238 -6.23 -21.37 16.37
N PRO A 239 -6.91 -20.30 15.93
CA PRO A 239 -7.27 -19.20 16.82
C PRO A 239 -8.25 -19.71 17.89
N THR A 240 -7.89 -19.54 19.17
CA THR A 240 -8.74 -19.98 20.30
C THR A 240 -9.71 -18.87 20.70
N GLN A 241 -10.92 -18.92 20.14
CA GLN A 241 -11.98 -17.95 20.42
C GLN A 241 -12.41 -17.99 21.90
N ARG A 242 -11.93 -17.05 22.73
CA ARG A 242 -12.50 -16.81 24.06
C ARG A 242 -13.83 -16.07 23.93
N VAL A 243 -14.92 -16.78 24.18
CA VAL A 243 -16.24 -16.15 24.41
C VAL A 243 -16.24 -15.57 25.82
N ASN A 244 -15.79 -14.33 25.97
CA ASN A 244 -16.30 -13.47 27.04
C ASN A 244 -17.66 -12.97 26.56
N GLY A 245 -18.72 -13.23 27.34
CA GLY A 245 -20.08 -13.16 26.84
C GLY A 245 -20.65 -11.74 26.76
N GLN A 246 -20.77 -11.21 25.54
CA GLN A 246 -21.92 -10.37 25.14
C GLN A 246 -22.16 -10.37 23.62
N ASP A 247 -21.13 -10.47 22.79
CA ASP A 247 -21.23 -10.53 21.31
C ASP A 247 -21.65 -11.92 20.80
N SER A 248 -22.92 -12.29 20.97
CA SER A 248 -23.41 -13.66 20.79
C SER A 248 -23.81 -14.06 19.35
N GLU A 249 -23.22 -13.47 18.30
CA GLU A 249 -23.61 -13.77 16.90
C GLU A 249 -22.42 -14.10 15.95
N SER A 250 -21.78 -15.25 16.18
CA SER A 250 -20.85 -15.86 15.21
C SER A 250 -20.91 -17.40 15.19
N LYS A 251 -22.11 -17.97 15.44
CA LYS A 251 -22.33 -19.41 15.60
C LYS A 251 -22.43 -20.16 14.26
N VAL A 252 -21.34 -20.17 13.48
CA VAL A 252 -21.25 -20.90 12.20
C VAL A 252 -21.23 -22.41 12.47
N VAL A 253 -22.41 -23.03 12.41
CA VAL A 253 -22.58 -24.48 12.59
C VAL A 253 -22.07 -25.23 11.36
N TYR A 254 -21.02 -26.03 11.54
CA TYR A 254 -20.52 -26.94 10.51
C TYR A 254 -21.54 -28.05 10.21
N ARG A 255 -22.24 -27.97 9.07
CA ARG A 255 -22.89 -29.12 8.43
C ARG A 255 -22.15 -29.47 7.15
N ILE A 256 -21.86 -30.77 6.98
CA ILE A 256 -21.42 -31.34 5.71
C ILE A 256 -22.69 -31.75 4.95
N GLY A 257 -22.89 -31.15 3.78
CA GLY A 257 -23.99 -31.47 2.86
C GLY A 257 -23.44 -31.73 1.46
N THR A 258 -23.99 -32.76 0.81
CA THR A 258 -23.77 -33.08 -0.60
C THR A 258 -24.41 -32.02 -1.51
N ALA A 259 -24.01 -31.97 -2.78
CA ALA A 259 -24.44 -30.96 -3.73
C ALA A 259 -25.58 -31.46 -4.64
N GLU A 260 -26.50 -30.56 -4.96
CA GLU A 260 -27.39 -30.65 -6.13
C GLU A 260 -27.28 -29.35 -6.95
N ALA A 261 -28.08 -29.22 -8.01
CA ALA A 261 -27.85 -28.30 -9.13
C ALA A 261 -28.64 -26.98 -9.06
N GLU A 262 -28.49 -26.17 -10.12
CA GLU A 262 -29.20 -24.91 -10.39
C GLU A 262 -28.94 -23.77 -9.37
N ASP A 263 -29.15 -22.49 -9.70
CA ASP A 263 -29.72 -21.92 -10.93
C ASP A 263 -28.88 -20.75 -11.50
N PHE A 264 -29.20 -20.29 -12.71
CA PHE A 264 -28.69 -19.05 -13.31
C PHE A 264 -29.71 -17.92 -13.14
N ASP A 265 -29.45 -16.93 -12.28
CA ASP A 265 -29.79 -15.52 -12.57
C ASP A 265 -29.26 -14.54 -11.51
N GLY A 266 -29.12 -13.27 -11.92
CA GLY A 266 -28.81 -12.13 -11.04
C GLY A 266 -27.35 -11.62 -11.09
N LEU A 267 -27.19 -10.33 -11.35
CA LEU A 267 -25.89 -9.65 -11.37
C LEU A 267 -25.36 -9.30 -9.96
N GLY A 268 -24.03 -9.35 -9.81
CA GLY A 268 -23.30 -8.50 -8.86
C GLY A 268 -23.25 -8.90 -7.37
N LYS A 269 -23.92 -9.97 -6.91
CA LYS A 269 -23.88 -10.38 -5.49
C LYS A 269 -23.18 -11.72 -5.29
N VAL A 270 -22.46 -11.88 -4.16
CA VAL A 270 -21.83 -13.15 -3.79
C VAL A 270 -22.87 -14.12 -3.26
N HIS A 271 -23.40 -14.98 -4.14
CA HIS A 271 -24.42 -15.97 -3.80
C HIS A 271 -23.90 -16.94 -2.72
N LYS A 272 -24.57 -16.95 -1.55
CA LYS A 272 -24.39 -17.94 -0.48
C LYS A 272 -25.15 -19.23 -0.84
N VAL A 273 -24.62 -20.02 -1.77
CA VAL A 273 -25.17 -21.37 -2.07
C VAL A 273 -24.64 -22.35 -1.00
N ASP A 274 -25.53 -22.98 -0.24
CA ASP A 274 -25.21 -23.85 0.91
C ASP A 274 -24.32 -23.19 1.99
N GLY A 275 -24.35 -21.86 2.12
CA GLY A 275 -23.41 -21.12 2.98
C GLY A 275 -21.96 -21.07 2.46
N LYS A 276 -21.69 -21.58 1.26
CA LYS A 276 -20.42 -21.40 0.54
C LYS A 276 -20.50 -20.11 -0.26
N LEU A 277 -19.42 -19.33 -0.26
CA LEU A 277 -19.23 -18.20 -1.15
C LEU A 277 -18.60 -18.69 -2.47
N THR A 278 -18.80 -17.97 -3.57
CA THR A 278 -18.22 -18.32 -4.88
C THR A 278 -17.22 -17.26 -5.32
N TYR A 279 -15.98 -17.68 -5.59
CA TYR A 279 -14.95 -16.87 -6.25
C TYR A 279 -15.04 -17.02 -7.78
N VAL A 280 -14.64 -15.99 -8.51
CA VAL A 280 -14.42 -16.01 -9.97
C VAL A 280 -12.99 -15.50 -10.22
N ASN A 281 -12.13 -16.29 -10.87
CA ASN A 281 -10.76 -15.85 -11.17
C ASN A 281 -10.68 -15.07 -12.49
N GLN A 282 -9.49 -14.55 -12.82
CA GLN A 282 -9.19 -13.83 -14.08
C GLN A 282 -9.50 -14.62 -15.38
N PHE A 283 -9.82 -15.91 -15.30
CA PHE A 283 -10.22 -16.76 -16.42
C PHE A 283 -11.69 -17.23 -16.32
N HIS A 284 -12.53 -16.47 -15.60
CA HIS A 284 -13.95 -16.76 -15.33
C HIS A 284 -14.23 -18.09 -14.58
N GLN A 285 -13.21 -18.79 -14.08
CA GLN A 285 -13.39 -20.10 -13.44
C GLN A 285 -13.97 -19.91 -12.03
N ARG A 286 -15.10 -20.57 -11.76
CA ARG A 286 -15.86 -20.44 -10.50
C ARG A 286 -15.39 -21.43 -9.44
N THR A 287 -15.10 -20.97 -8.22
CA THR A 287 -14.67 -21.81 -7.09
C THR A 287 -15.49 -21.54 -5.82
N ARG A 288 -16.17 -22.56 -5.29
CA ARG A 288 -16.96 -22.46 -4.05
C ARG A 288 -16.09 -22.76 -2.80
N LYS A 289 -16.14 -21.92 -1.76
CA LYS A 289 -15.50 -22.15 -0.45
C LYS A 289 -16.33 -21.56 0.69
N PHE A 290 -16.32 -22.22 1.86
CA PHE A 290 -16.86 -21.64 3.10
C PHE A 290 -16.00 -20.46 3.62
N LEU A 291 -16.65 -19.50 4.27
CA LEU A 291 -16.00 -18.51 5.13
C LEU A 291 -15.78 -19.14 6.52
N ASP A 292 -14.54 -19.49 6.84
CA ASP A 292 -14.20 -20.31 8.01
C ASP A 292 -13.03 -19.74 8.85
N VAL A 293 -11.98 -19.30 8.17
CA VAL A 293 -10.73 -18.74 8.73
C VAL A 293 -10.22 -17.70 7.72
N ALA A 294 -9.30 -16.81 8.11
CA ALA A 294 -8.63 -15.90 7.19
C ALA A 294 -8.16 -16.59 5.89
N VAL A 295 -8.26 -15.91 4.75
CA VAL A 295 -8.09 -16.48 3.40
C VAL A 295 -7.03 -15.69 2.63
N TYR A 296 -6.33 -16.35 1.71
CA TYR A 296 -5.51 -15.70 0.66
C TYR A 296 -5.84 -16.34 -0.69
N LEU A 297 -5.59 -15.60 -1.78
CA LEU A 297 -5.68 -16.13 -3.13
C LEU A 297 -4.37 -16.84 -3.51
N SER A 298 -4.43 -18.12 -3.85
CA SER A 298 -3.24 -18.95 -4.04
C SER A 298 -2.63 -18.78 -5.44
N PRO A 299 -1.40 -18.24 -5.59
CA PRO A 299 -0.81 -17.96 -6.91
C PRO A 299 -0.67 -19.22 -7.77
N THR A 300 -0.19 -20.31 -7.18
CA THR A 300 0.00 -21.60 -7.87
C THR A 300 -1.29 -22.33 -8.25
N ARG A 301 -2.48 -21.82 -7.88
CA ARG A 301 -3.76 -22.53 -8.06
C ARG A 301 -4.97 -21.63 -8.33
N PHE A 302 -4.81 -20.32 -8.48
CA PHE A 302 -5.87 -19.36 -8.83
C PHE A 302 -7.15 -19.49 -7.99
N THR A 303 -7.02 -19.89 -6.71
CA THR A 303 -8.14 -20.30 -5.85
C THR A 303 -7.99 -19.85 -4.39
N PRO A 304 -9.10 -19.57 -3.67
CA PRO A 304 -9.05 -19.12 -2.28
C PRO A 304 -8.60 -20.22 -1.32
N ARG A 305 -7.65 -19.94 -0.42
CA ARG A 305 -7.08 -20.92 0.54
C ARG A 305 -6.95 -20.35 1.95
N ARG A 306 -7.11 -21.21 2.96
CA ARG A 306 -6.91 -20.84 4.38
C ARG A 306 -5.49 -20.31 4.59
N LEU A 307 -5.37 -19.11 5.14
CA LEU A 307 -4.12 -18.46 5.45
C LEU A 307 -3.43 -19.17 6.62
N ILE A 308 -2.18 -19.57 6.39
CA ILE A 308 -1.29 -20.17 7.39
C ILE A 308 -0.08 -19.26 7.50
N VAL A 309 0.14 -18.74 8.70
CA VAL A 309 1.16 -17.75 9.05
C VAL A 309 2.24 -18.42 9.88
N GLN A 310 3.49 -18.24 9.48
CA GLN A 310 4.63 -18.54 10.34
C GLN A 310 4.68 -17.53 11.48
N ALA A 311 4.87 -18.03 12.71
CA ALA A 311 4.96 -17.23 13.91
C ALA A 311 6.24 -17.59 14.67
N SER A 312 6.86 -16.56 15.24
CA SER A 312 8.03 -16.62 16.11
C SER A 312 7.75 -17.35 17.43
N ASP A 313 8.80 -17.81 18.12
CA ASP A 313 8.66 -18.59 19.36
C ASP A 313 8.12 -17.79 20.55
N HIS A 314 8.12 -16.45 20.52
CA HIS A 314 7.44 -15.64 21.53
C HIS A 314 5.93 -15.55 21.24
N VAL A 315 5.52 -15.22 20.00
CA VAL A 315 4.10 -15.18 19.59
C VAL A 315 3.39 -16.51 19.87
N ILE A 316 4.04 -17.65 19.62
CA ILE A 316 3.51 -18.99 19.89
C ILE A 316 3.37 -19.29 21.40
N LYS A 317 4.04 -18.54 22.28
CA LYS A 317 3.88 -18.63 23.75
C LYS A 317 2.86 -17.62 24.29
N THR A 318 2.88 -16.38 23.80
CA THR A 318 2.20 -15.24 24.44
C THR A 318 0.94 -14.74 23.72
N ARG A 319 0.67 -15.13 22.46
CA ARG A 319 -0.40 -14.52 21.63
C ARG A 319 -1.19 -15.49 20.74
N LEU A 320 -1.33 -16.76 21.15
CA LEU A 320 -2.08 -17.77 20.39
C LEU A 320 -3.58 -17.45 20.22
N ASP A 321 -4.13 -16.63 21.12
CA ASP A 321 -5.54 -16.29 21.29
C ASP A 321 -6.03 -15.13 20.41
N LYS A 322 -5.13 -14.27 19.93
CA LYS A 322 -5.47 -13.07 19.14
C LYS A 322 -5.46 -13.35 17.63
N GLY A 323 -6.36 -12.71 16.87
CA GLY A 323 -6.44 -12.84 15.39
C GLY A 323 -7.20 -14.07 14.90
N ASP A 324 -7.46 -14.14 13.59
CA ASP A 324 -8.37 -15.11 12.93
C ASP A 324 -7.67 -15.97 11.85
N TRP A 325 -6.34 -16.08 11.91
CA TRP A 325 -5.51 -16.87 11.00
C TRP A 325 -4.89 -18.11 11.69
N ILE A 326 -4.45 -19.08 10.90
CA ILE A 326 -3.77 -20.28 11.41
C ILE A 326 -2.30 -19.98 11.65
N ARG A 327 -1.75 -20.32 12.82
CA ARG A 327 -0.31 -20.19 13.11
C ARG A 327 0.45 -21.50 12.96
N THR A 328 1.73 -21.41 12.58
CA THR A 328 2.72 -22.50 12.61
C THR A 328 4.10 -21.94 12.94
N LYS A 329 5.07 -22.76 13.37
CA LYS A 329 6.42 -22.26 13.73
C LYS A 329 7.23 -21.87 12.48
N VAL A 330 8.04 -20.81 12.59
CA VAL A 330 9.04 -20.44 11.56
C VAL A 330 9.96 -21.61 11.22
N ARG A 331 10.11 -21.88 9.92
CA ARG A 331 10.88 -22.97 9.30
C ARG A 331 11.20 -22.58 7.84
N GLY A 332 12.38 -22.98 7.36
CA GLY A 332 12.76 -22.90 5.96
C GLY A 332 13.13 -24.26 5.37
N SER A 333 13.58 -24.26 4.12
CA SER A 333 13.82 -25.44 3.30
C SER A 333 15.30 -25.63 2.97
N VAL A 334 16.13 -25.70 4.02
CA VAL A 334 17.58 -25.89 3.94
C VAL A 334 17.92 -27.29 3.36
N PRO A 335 18.88 -27.42 2.42
CA PRO A 335 19.34 -28.71 1.92
C PRO A 335 19.81 -29.65 3.03
N LEU A 336 19.43 -30.93 2.96
CA LEU A 336 19.75 -31.94 3.99
C LEU A 336 21.27 -32.14 4.14
N VAL A 337 22.00 -32.07 3.02
CA VAL A 337 23.48 -32.12 2.96
C VAL A 337 24.09 -30.98 3.80
N LEU A 338 23.61 -29.75 3.62
CA LEU A 338 24.08 -28.59 4.39
C LEU A 338 23.70 -28.69 5.88
N ALA A 339 22.48 -29.13 6.19
CA ALA A 339 22.05 -29.35 7.58
C ALA A 339 22.89 -30.42 8.31
N MET A 340 23.28 -31.49 7.61
CA MET A 340 24.21 -32.50 8.14
C MET A 340 25.61 -31.92 8.36
N SER A 341 26.11 -31.10 7.43
CA SER A 341 27.42 -30.46 7.59
C SER A 341 27.48 -29.48 8.77
N GLU A 342 26.47 -28.61 8.95
CA GLU A 342 26.41 -27.71 10.10
C GLU A 342 26.25 -28.46 11.43
N TRP A 343 25.52 -29.59 11.47
CA TRP A 343 25.45 -30.44 12.67
C TRP A 343 26.79 -31.10 13.03
N ALA A 344 27.58 -31.51 12.03
CA ALA A 344 28.92 -32.03 12.22
C ALA A 344 29.90 -30.94 12.69
N LEU A 345 29.79 -29.74 12.11
CA LEU A 345 30.65 -28.59 12.42
C LEU A 345 30.28 -27.88 13.73
N PHE A 346 29.05 -28.01 14.22
CA PHE A 346 28.55 -27.30 15.41
C PHE A 346 29.49 -27.35 16.63
N PRO A 347 30.08 -28.50 17.03
CA PRO A 347 30.94 -28.56 18.23
C PRO A 347 32.21 -27.71 18.12
N PHE A 348 32.72 -27.44 16.91
CA PHE A 348 33.90 -26.60 16.72
C PHE A 348 33.64 -25.11 17.00
N LYS A 349 32.37 -24.69 17.08
CA LYS A 349 31.96 -23.33 17.49
C LYS A 349 32.04 -23.13 19.02
N THR A 350 32.19 -24.20 19.80
CA THR A 350 32.34 -24.15 21.27
C THR A 350 33.80 -24.34 21.65
N GLN A 351 34.34 -23.48 22.52
CA GLN A 351 35.70 -23.66 23.03
C GLN A 351 35.78 -24.84 24.01
N GLY A 352 36.84 -25.64 23.90
CA GLY A 352 37.15 -26.75 24.81
C GLY A 352 37.62 -28.02 24.08
N PHE A 353 38.53 -28.78 24.72
CA PHE A 353 39.08 -30.02 24.16
C PHE A 353 37.97 -31.05 23.83
N TRP A 354 37.05 -31.29 24.78
CA TRP A 354 35.91 -32.18 24.60
C TRP A 354 34.91 -31.74 23.52
N ALA A 355 34.89 -30.46 23.14
CA ALA A 355 34.09 -29.98 22.03
C ALA A 355 34.77 -30.30 20.69
N LYS A 356 36.09 -30.05 20.59
CA LYS A 356 36.91 -30.41 19.42
C LYS A 356 36.90 -31.91 19.15
N THR A 357 37.10 -32.78 20.15
CA THR A 357 37.07 -34.24 19.95
C THR A 357 35.69 -34.74 19.52
N LYS A 358 34.61 -34.27 20.14
CA LYS A 358 33.23 -34.58 19.71
C LYS A 358 32.95 -34.09 18.27
N GLY A 359 33.48 -32.93 17.89
CA GLY A 359 33.44 -32.41 16.52
C GLY A 359 34.14 -33.36 15.55
N THR A 360 35.36 -33.78 15.84
CA THR A 360 36.14 -34.71 15.01
C THR A 360 35.43 -36.05 14.81
N PHE A 361 34.85 -36.64 15.86
CA PHE A 361 34.06 -37.87 15.72
C PHE A 361 32.80 -37.68 14.84
N ARG A 362 32.09 -36.55 14.96
CA ARG A 362 30.97 -36.24 14.06
C ARG A 362 31.41 -36.01 12.62
N LEU A 363 32.57 -35.39 12.40
CA LEU A 363 33.13 -35.11 11.09
C LEU A 363 33.31 -36.42 10.30
N PHE A 364 34.02 -37.41 10.88
CA PHE A 364 34.21 -38.72 10.25
C PHE A 364 32.91 -39.52 10.12
N PHE A 365 32.01 -39.46 11.10
CA PHE A 365 30.71 -40.13 11.04
C PHE A 365 29.80 -39.60 9.92
N VAL A 366 29.88 -38.30 9.62
CA VAL A 366 29.07 -37.65 8.57
C VAL A 366 29.74 -37.71 7.20
N ALA A 367 31.07 -37.78 7.12
CA ALA A 367 31.84 -37.71 5.87
C ALA A 367 31.37 -38.69 4.77
N ILE A 368 31.29 -40.00 5.08
CA ILE A 368 30.85 -41.02 4.11
C ILE A 368 29.37 -40.82 3.71
N PRO A 369 28.40 -40.71 4.64
CA PRO A 369 27.02 -40.38 4.28
C PRO A 369 26.86 -39.11 3.45
N LEU A 370 27.64 -38.05 3.74
CA LEU A 370 27.54 -36.77 3.06
C LEU A 370 27.95 -36.86 1.59
N GLN A 371 29.03 -37.60 1.29
CA GLN A 371 29.44 -37.85 -0.09
C GLN A 371 28.49 -38.79 -0.84
N LEU A 372 27.95 -39.82 -0.17
CA LEU A 372 26.93 -40.69 -0.78
C LEU A 372 25.63 -39.93 -1.10
N LEU A 373 25.25 -38.94 -0.30
CA LEU A 373 24.11 -38.05 -0.58
C LEU A 373 24.42 -37.07 -1.73
N LEU A 374 25.65 -36.56 -1.82
CA LEU A 374 26.10 -35.74 -2.94
C LEU A 374 26.21 -36.51 -4.27
N ALA A 375 26.48 -37.81 -4.21
CA ALA A 375 26.53 -38.70 -5.39
C ALA A 375 25.16 -39.03 -5.99
N LEU A 376 24.06 -38.76 -5.28
CA LEU A 376 22.70 -39.04 -5.73
C LEU A 376 22.13 -37.81 -6.45
N PRO A 377 21.81 -37.87 -7.76
CA PRO A 377 21.43 -36.69 -8.54
C PRO A 377 20.14 -35.99 -8.06
N PHE A 378 19.30 -36.68 -7.28
CA PHE A 378 18.09 -36.10 -6.68
C PHE A 378 18.31 -35.40 -5.32
N ILE A 379 19.54 -35.39 -4.80
CA ILE A 379 19.87 -34.91 -3.44
C ILE A 379 21.14 -34.04 -3.43
N GLY A 380 22.12 -34.38 -4.26
CA GLY A 380 23.42 -33.74 -4.33
C GLY A 380 23.48 -32.42 -5.08
N ASP A 381 22.36 -31.99 -5.67
CA ASP A 381 22.28 -30.80 -6.53
C ASP A 381 22.63 -29.50 -5.77
N TYR A 382 23.86 -29.02 -6.00
CA TYR A 382 24.48 -27.88 -5.30
C TYR A 382 24.65 -26.64 -6.18
N ASP A 383 24.54 -26.77 -7.51
CA ASP A 383 24.59 -25.66 -8.44
C ASP A 383 23.18 -25.04 -8.56
N ASP A 384 22.81 -24.23 -7.57
CA ASP A 384 21.57 -23.42 -7.55
C ASP A 384 21.49 -22.38 -8.71
N ASP A 385 22.45 -22.37 -9.65
CA ASP A 385 22.76 -21.25 -10.56
C ASP A 385 21.84 -21.16 -11.79
N ASP A 386 21.37 -22.29 -12.36
CA ASP A 386 20.50 -22.30 -13.54
C ASP A 386 19.03 -21.92 -13.24
N ASP A 387 18.60 -21.98 -11.97
CA ASP A 387 17.19 -21.98 -11.55
C ASP A 387 16.77 -20.67 -10.82
N VAL A 388 17.53 -19.58 -11.00
CA VAL A 388 17.29 -18.27 -10.35
C VAL A 388 16.28 -17.43 -11.15
N THR A 389 15.02 -17.37 -10.69
CA THR A 389 13.97 -16.58 -11.36
C THR A 389 14.27 -15.08 -11.35
N ASN A 390 13.80 -14.38 -12.39
CA ASN A 390 13.97 -12.93 -12.56
C ASN A 390 12.73 -12.12 -12.14
N THR A 391 11.73 -12.74 -11.51
CA THR A 391 10.44 -12.12 -11.17
C THR A 391 9.92 -12.60 -9.82
N TYR A 392 9.25 -11.70 -9.08
CA TYR A 392 8.56 -12.04 -7.82
C TYR A 392 7.37 -12.98 -8.06
N THR A 393 6.89 -13.63 -6.99
CA THR A 393 5.65 -14.43 -7.06
C THR A 393 4.44 -13.52 -7.26
N ASP A 394 3.78 -13.70 -8.40
CA ASP A 394 2.60 -12.95 -8.84
C ASP A 394 1.37 -13.05 -7.89
N TYR A 395 0.46 -12.09 -7.96
CA TYR A 395 -0.87 -12.11 -7.34
C TYR A 395 -1.97 -12.18 -8.43
N PRO A 396 -2.69 -13.32 -8.59
CA PRO A 396 -3.60 -13.55 -9.71
C PRO A 396 -5.03 -13.06 -9.45
N GLY A 397 -5.19 -11.94 -8.75
CA GLY A 397 -6.50 -11.32 -8.48
C GLY A 397 -6.95 -10.45 -9.64
N TYR A 398 -8.26 -10.45 -9.91
CA TYR A 398 -8.90 -9.59 -10.90
C TYR A 398 -10.36 -9.39 -10.51
N TYR A 399 -10.83 -8.14 -10.43
CA TYR A 399 -12.19 -7.80 -9.99
C TYR A 399 -13.11 -7.60 -11.19
N TRP A 400 -14.11 -8.49 -11.32
CA TRP A 400 -15.02 -8.55 -12.46
C TRP A 400 -16.26 -7.64 -12.40
N GLN A 401 -16.46 -6.86 -11.32
CA GLN A 401 -17.66 -6.04 -11.19
C GLN A 401 -17.37 -4.59 -11.59
N TRP A 402 -18.32 -3.97 -12.28
CA TRP A 402 -18.22 -2.57 -12.66
C TRP A 402 -18.13 -1.64 -11.43
N PRO A 403 -17.35 -0.56 -11.48
CA PRO A 403 -17.42 0.53 -10.51
C PRO A 403 -18.78 1.24 -10.53
N LYS A 404 -19.11 1.86 -9.39
CA LYS A 404 -20.27 2.75 -9.22
C LYS A 404 -20.06 4.08 -9.97
N PHE A 405 -18.81 4.54 -10.03
CA PHE A 405 -18.37 5.70 -10.80
C PHE A 405 -17.00 5.39 -11.44
N ALA A 406 -16.87 5.50 -12.75
CA ALA A 406 -15.59 5.37 -13.46
C ALA A 406 -15.12 6.72 -14.01
N VAL A 407 -13.81 6.83 -14.31
CA VAL A 407 -13.22 7.95 -15.06
C VAL A 407 -13.75 7.97 -16.50
N ASN A 408 -13.79 6.81 -17.13
CA ASN A 408 -14.39 6.60 -18.46
C ASN A 408 -15.86 6.17 -18.31
N ALA A 409 -16.77 6.83 -19.02
CA ALA A 409 -18.21 6.51 -18.96
C ALA A 409 -18.53 5.08 -19.45
N LEU A 410 -17.71 4.50 -20.34
CA LEU A 410 -17.88 3.12 -20.83
C LEU A 410 -17.51 2.05 -19.79
N ASP A 411 -16.66 2.40 -18.82
CA ASP A 411 -16.23 1.49 -17.74
C ASP A 411 -17.12 1.58 -16.48
N MET A 412 -18.22 2.34 -16.54
CA MET A 412 -19.19 2.48 -15.45
C MET A 412 -20.30 1.42 -15.57
N SER A 413 -20.87 0.96 -14.44
CA SER A 413 -21.98 -0.02 -14.49
C SER A 413 -23.12 0.48 -15.40
N PRO A 414 -23.62 -0.30 -16.39
CA PRO A 414 -24.61 0.16 -17.36
C PRO A 414 -25.90 0.73 -16.75
N THR A 415 -26.35 0.16 -15.63
CA THR A 415 -27.50 0.64 -14.83
C THR A 415 -27.31 2.05 -14.25
N THR A 416 -26.09 2.57 -14.24
CA THR A 416 -25.73 3.94 -13.87
C THR A 416 -25.60 4.87 -15.08
N GLY A 417 -25.33 4.31 -16.27
CA GLY A 417 -25.08 5.08 -17.50
C GLY A 417 -26.33 5.76 -18.05
N GLU A 418 -27.50 5.15 -17.89
CA GLU A 418 -28.81 5.74 -18.26
C GLU A 418 -29.01 7.13 -17.62
N TRP A 419 -28.62 7.27 -16.35
CA TRP A 419 -28.72 8.50 -15.57
C TRP A 419 -27.69 9.56 -16.01
N HIS A 420 -26.52 9.13 -16.46
CA HIS A 420 -25.46 10.05 -16.88
C HIS A 420 -25.87 10.88 -18.11
N ASN A 421 -26.73 10.31 -18.97
CA ASN A 421 -27.31 11.01 -20.12
C ASN A 421 -28.51 11.89 -19.72
N GLN A 422 -29.33 11.46 -18.76
CA GLN A 422 -30.48 12.23 -18.26
C GLN A 422 -30.06 13.56 -17.61
N GLY A 423 -28.91 13.58 -16.90
CA GLY A 423 -28.34 14.81 -16.34
C GLY A 423 -28.07 15.86 -17.42
N TYR A 424 -27.42 15.47 -18.53
CA TYR A 424 -27.09 16.38 -19.64
C TYR A 424 -28.32 17.01 -20.31
N THR A 425 -29.44 16.29 -20.41
CA THR A 425 -30.70 16.74 -21.00
C THR A 425 -31.58 17.56 -20.05
N SER A 426 -31.29 17.59 -18.74
CA SER A 426 -32.00 18.47 -17.79
C SER A 426 -31.71 19.96 -18.05
N ALA A 427 -32.75 20.79 -17.97
CA ALA A 427 -32.63 22.25 -17.91
C ALA A 427 -32.01 22.73 -16.59
N LEU A 428 -32.24 21.99 -15.50
CA LEU A 428 -31.60 22.19 -14.20
C LEU A 428 -30.47 21.19 -14.03
N ASN A 429 -29.30 21.53 -14.57
CA ASN A 429 -28.12 20.66 -14.56
C ASN A 429 -26.98 21.30 -13.75
N VAL A 430 -26.70 20.72 -12.58
CA VAL A 430 -25.70 21.19 -11.61
C VAL A 430 -24.25 21.03 -12.10
N THR A 431 -23.99 20.21 -13.13
CA THR A 431 -22.65 20.08 -13.73
C THR A 431 -22.25 21.29 -14.58
N LYS A 432 -23.24 22.01 -15.14
CA LYS A 432 -23.04 23.24 -15.91
C LYS A 432 -22.91 24.43 -14.94
N ARG A 433 -22.04 25.39 -15.25
CA ARG A 433 -21.86 26.59 -14.42
C ARG A 433 -23.01 27.57 -14.58
N ALA A 434 -23.51 28.11 -13.46
CA ALA A 434 -24.59 29.08 -13.44
C ALA A 434 -24.02 30.50 -13.32
N GLN A 435 -23.86 31.22 -14.44
CA GLN A 435 -23.34 32.60 -14.42
C GLN A 435 -24.24 33.59 -13.65
N ARG A 436 -25.51 33.24 -13.40
CA ARG A 436 -26.51 34.04 -12.67
C ARG A 436 -27.51 33.13 -11.93
N PRO A 437 -28.18 33.65 -10.88
CA PRO A 437 -29.19 32.91 -10.12
C PRO A 437 -30.53 32.76 -10.87
N ARG A 438 -31.30 31.69 -10.56
CA ARG A 438 -32.62 31.43 -11.16
C ARG A 438 -33.70 32.45 -10.81
N LYS A 439 -33.52 33.20 -9.72
CA LYS A 439 -34.43 34.24 -9.21
C LYS A 439 -33.57 35.39 -8.70
N LEU A 440 -33.89 36.63 -9.06
CA LEU A 440 -33.18 37.85 -8.65
C LEU A 440 -34.20 38.84 -8.07
N TYR A 441 -33.88 39.52 -6.97
CA TYR A 441 -34.79 40.53 -6.42
C TYR A 441 -34.33 41.93 -6.83
N ALA A 442 -35.17 42.63 -7.59
CA ALA A 442 -34.75 43.83 -8.32
C ALA A 442 -35.84 44.90 -8.38
N LYS A 443 -35.40 46.15 -8.59
CA LYS A 443 -36.27 47.32 -8.70
C LYS A 443 -36.78 47.47 -10.14
N VAL A 444 -38.06 47.20 -10.36
CA VAL A 444 -38.75 47.28 -11.66
C VAL A 444 -39.79 48.39 -11.56
N ASN A 445 -39.71 49.39 -12.44
CA ASN A 445 -40.61 50.56 -12.43
C ASN A 445 -40.69 51.31 -11.07
N GLY A 446 -39.68 51.16 -10.21
CA GLY A 446 -39.62 51.73 -8.86
C GLY A 446 -40.06 50.78 -7.74
N GLU A 447 -40.80 49.72 -8.05
CA GLU A 447 -41.23 48.68 -7.10
C GLU A 447 -40.22 47.53 -7.03
N TRP A 448 -40.15 46.85 -5.88
CA TRP A 448 -39.20 45.77 -5.64
C TRP A 448 -39.87 44.40 -5.89
N THR A 449 -39.41 43.66 -6.90
CA THR A 449 -40.04 42.42 -7.39
C THR A 449 -39.03 41.33 -7.73
N THR A 450 -39.47 40.06 -7.69
CA THR A 450 -38.63 38.90 -8.06
C THR A 450 -38.67 38.66 -9.57
N ILE A 451 -37.54 38.86 -10.24
CA ILE A 451 -37.33 38.58 -11.67
C ILE A 451 -36.78 37.15 -11.86
N PRO A 452 -37.33 36.33 -12.77
CA PRO A 452 -36.79 34.99 -13.07
C PRO A 452 -35.54 35.04 -13.98
N GLY A 453 -34.71 33.99 -13.88
CA GLY A 453 -33.36 33.89 -14.45
C GLY A 453 -33.26 33.79 -15.98
N ASP A 454 -34.35 33.44 -16.64
CA ASP A 454 -34.51 33.30 -18.09
C ASP A 454 -34.78 34.63 -18.80
N THR A 455 -35.06 35.71 -18.06
CA THR A 455 -35.36 37.03 -18.65
C THR A 455 -34.11 37.79 -19.11
N PHE A 456 -34.27 38.50 -20.22
CA PHE A 456 -33.26 39.42 -20.75
C PHE A 456 -32.83 40.48 -19.73
N GLU A 457 -33.76 40.98 -18.91
CA GLU A 457 -33.45 41.94 -17.85
C GLU A 457 -32.47 41.38 -16.82
N ASN A 458 -32.68 40.15 -16.35
CA ASN A 458 -31.75 39.51 -15.43
C ASN A 458 -30.37 39.30 -16.08
N SER A 459 -30.32 38.94 -17.37
CA SER A 459 -29.07 38.79 -18.13
C SER A 459 -28.22 40.08 -18.25
N MET A 460 -28.84 41.26 -18.08
CA MET A 460 -28.18 42.57 -18.15
C MET A 460 -27.86 43.16 -16.77
N ARG A 461 -28.78 43.07 -15.79
CA ARG A 461 -28.66 43.75 -14.48
C ARG A 461 -27.45 43.26 -13.67
N ARG A 462 -26.79 44.20 -12.98
CA ARG A 462 -25.74 43.91 -11.99
C ARG A 462 -26.40 43.71 -10.62
N TYR A 463 -25.85 42.81 -9.80
CA TYR A 463 -26.43 42.51 -8.50
C TYR A 463 -25.38 42.38 -7.40
N ILE A 464 -25.80 42.69 -6.18
CA ILE A 464 -25.04 42.40 -4.95
C ILE A 464 -25.47 41.03 -4.42
N PHE A 465 -24.50 40.22 -4.01
CA PHE A 465 -24.76 39.02 -3.21
C PHE A 465 -24.80 39.41 -1.73
N ILE A 466 -25.88 39.09 -1.03
CA ILE A 466 -26.06 39.41 0.39
C ILE A 466 -26.03 38.12 1.20
N SER A 467 -24.95 37.94 1.95
CA SER A 467 -24.82 36.89 2.96
C SER A 467 -25.33 37.40 4.31
N TYR A 468 -26.05 36.57 5.06
CA TYR A 468 -26.51 36.89 6.41
C TYR A 468 -26.65 35.63 7.27
N MET A 469 -26.96 35.81 8.55
CA MET A 469 -27.41 34.71 9.42
C MET A 469 -28.85 34.92 9.85
N TRP A 470 -29.69 33.93 9.56
CA TRP A 470 -31.08 33.89 10.02
C TRP A 470 -31.22 33.91 11.57
N ASN A 471 -30.24 33.39 12.31
CA ASN A 471 -30.20 33.48 13.78
C ASN A 471 -30.13 34.94 14.30
N MET A 472 -29.56 35.86 13.51
CA MET A 472 -29.48 37.28 13.85
C MET A 472 -30.80 38.03 13.58
N PHE A 473 -31.70 37.44 12.79
CA PHE A 473 -33.00 38.01 12.42
C PHE A 473 -34.14 36.99 12.70
N PRO A 474 -34.37 36.61 13.97
CA PRO A 474 -35.30 35.54 14.31
C PRO A 474 -36.78 35.96 14.18
N GLY A 475 -37.64 35.00 13.82
CA GLY A 475 -39.10 35.17 13.77
C GLY A 475 -39.64 35.66 12.42
N THR A 476 -40.96 35.75 12.29
CA THR A 476 -41.66 36.07 11.03
C THR A 476 -41.43 37.50 10.55
N GLN A 477 -41.12 38.44 11.46
CA GLN A 477 -40.74 39.82 11.13
C GLN A 477 -39.26 39.93 10.69
N GLY A 478 -38.40 39.00 11.12
CA GLY A 478 -36.97 39.02 10.83
C GLY A 478 -36.65 38.91 9.33
N ALA A 479 -37.43 38.14 8.57
CA ALA A 479 -37.28 38.06 7.10
C ALA A 479 -37.64 39.39 6.40
N GLN A 480 -38.62 40.13 6.92
CA GLN A 480 -38.96 41.47 6.41
C GLN A 480 -37.87 42.48 6.77
N GLN A 481 -37.39 42.48 8.02
CA GLN A 481 -36.27 43.30 8.47
C GLN A 481 -34.99 43.04 7.64
N ALA A 482 -34.69 41.78 7.33
CA ALA A 482 -33.58 41.38 6.47
C ALA A 482 -33.74 41.96 5.04
N HIS A 483 -34.94 41.93 4.45
CA HIS A 483 -35.20 42.57 3.16
C HIS A 483 -35.17 44.12 3.24
N ASP A 484 -35.58 44.73 4.35
CA ASP A 484 -35.54 46.18 4.55
C ASP A 484 -34.11 46.71 4.72
N LEU A 485 -33.24 45.93 5.37
CA LEU A 485 -31.81 46.20 5.48
C LEU A 485 -31.09 45.93 4.16
N ALA A 486 -31.39 44.81 3.49
CA ALA A 486 -30.86 44.48 2.15
C ALA A 486 -31.17 45.56 1.11
N ARG A 487 -32.41 46.04 1.03
CA ARG A 487 -32.80 47.14 0.11
C ARG A 487 -31.99 48.41 0.39
N ARG A 488 -31.80 48.78 1.66
CA ARG A 488 -31.01 49.96 2.04
C ARG A 488 -29.51 49.80 1.72
N ILE A 489 -28.94 48.60 1.89
CA ILE A 489 -27.57 48.29 1.45
C ILE A 489 -27.41 48.50 -0.05
N VAL A 490 -28.35 47.97 -0.84
CA VAL A 490 -28.29 47.96 -2.31
C VAL A 490 -28.48 49.36 -2.89
N GLU A 491 -29.41 50.13 -2.34
CA GLU A 491 -29.60 51.55 -2.70
C GLU A 491 -28.40 52.40 -2.27
N LYS A 492 -27.79 52.16 -1.09
CA LYS A 492 -26.56 52.87 -0.64
C LYS A 492 -25.34 52.57 -1.53
N ARG A 493 -25.24 51.36 -2.09
CA ARG A 493 -24.18 50.98 -3.04
C ARG A 493 -24.47 51.40 -4.49
N GLY A 494 -25.68 51.90 -4.79
CA GLY A 494 -26.05 52.36 -6.13
C GLY A 494 -26.44 51.26 -7.12
N PHE A 495 -26.87 50.09 -6.63
CA PHE A 495 -27.35 48.97 -7.45
C PHE A 495 -28.88 48.90 -7.45
N ASP A 496 -29.46 48.24 -8.45
CA ASP A 496 -30.91 48.06 -8.63
C ASP A 496 -31.39 46.65 -8.28
N ALA A 497 -30.48 45.71 -7.99
CA ALA A 497 -30.80 44.30 -7.75
C ALA A 497 -29.88 43.63 -6.73
N TYR A 498 -30.39 42.58 -6.07
CA TYR A 498 -29.64 41.74 -5.16
C TYR A 498 -30.09 40.28 -5.16
N TRP A 499 -29.26 39.45 -4.52
CA TRP A 499 -29.56 38.05 -4.23
C TRP A 499 -29.32 37.72 -2.75
N MET A 500 -30.21 36.91 -2.16
CA MET A 500 -30.12 36.42 -0.77
C MET A 500 -30.28 34.90 -0.76
N ASP A 501 -29.35 34.23 -0.09
CA ASP A 501 -29.21 32.76 -0.05
C ASP A 501 -30.48 32.02 0.36
N ARG A 502 -31.06 32.38 1.50
CA ARG A 502 -32.14 31.60 2.10
C ARG A 502 -33.53 31.91 1.52
N GLU A 503 -33.73 33.08 0.92
CA GLU A 503 -35.06 33.52 0.46
C GLU A 503 -35.30 33.39 -1.04
N LEU A 504 -34.25 33.41 -1.88
CA LEU A 504 -34.40 33.26 -3.33
C LEU A 504 -34.09 31.86 -3.87
N VAL A 505 -33.53 30.96 -3.03
CA VAL A 505 -33.48 29.52 -3.31
C VAL A 505 -34.89 28.96 -3.46
N ASP A 506 -35.09 28.11 -4.47
CA ASP A 506 -36.35 27.43 -4.72
C ASP A 506 -36.66 26.36 -3.65
N LYS A 507 -37.74 26.58 -2.90
CA LYS A 507 -38.21 25.71 -1.79
C LYS A 507 -39.32 24.75 -2.21
N GLU A 508 -39.82 24.84 -3.45
CA GLU A 508 -40.99 24.08 -3.92
C GLU A 508 -40.58 22.72 -4.51
N THR A 509 -39.45 22.68 -5.23
CA THR A 509 -38.97 21.48 -5.93
C THR A 509 -37.53 21.17 -5.51
N LYS A 510 -37.28 19.95 -5.01
CA LYS A 510 -35.93 19.51 -4.57
C LYS A 510 -34.84 19.76 -5.62
N ALA A 511 -35.10 19.47 -6.90
CA ALA A 511 -34.14 19.72 -7.98
C ALA A 511 -33.85 21.22 -8.21
N GLY A 512 -34.79 22.11 -7.89
CA GLY A 512 -34.57 23.55 -7.85
C GLY A 512 -33.71 23.95 -6.65
N THR A 513 -34.02 23.42 -5.46
CA THR A 513 -33.22 23.63 -4.24
C THR A 513 -31.77 23.18 -4.43
N ASP A 514 -31.57 21.97 -4.94
CA ASP A 514 -30.26 21.39 -5.22
C ASP A 514 -29.49 22.23 -6.25
N TYR A 515 -30.17 22.72 -7.31
CA TYR A 515 -29.55 23.61 -8.28
C TYR A 515 -29.10 24.93 -7.65
N ASP A 516 -29.99 25.65 -6.97
CA ASP A 516 -29.68 26.98 -6.42
C ASP A 516 -28.63 26.90 -5.29
N VAL A 517 -28.69 25.89 -4.43
CA VAL A 517 -27.71 25.68 -3.34
C VAL A 517 -26.33 25.25 -3.86
N TYR A 518 -26.25 24.30 -4.79
CA TYR A 518 -24.95 23.81 -5.25
C TYR A 518 -24.32 24.68 -6.35
N THR A 519 -25.08 25.57 -6.99
CA THR A 519 -24.54 26.61 -7.89
C THR A 519 -24.28 27.96 -7.21
N LEU A 520 -24.61 28.10 -5.91
CA LEU A 520 -24.31 29.26 -5.05
C LEU A 520 -22.93 29.90 -5.30
N CYS A 521 -21.89 29.09 -5.37
CA CYS A 521 -20.50 29.51 -5.57
C CYS A 521 -20.16 30.01 -6.99
N ASP A 522 -21.02 29.83 -7.98
CA ASP A 522 -20.96 30.57 -9.25
C ASP A 522 -21.75 31.89 -9.13
N VAL A 523 -22.88 31.90 -8.42
CA VAL A 523 -23.67 33.12 -8.14
C VAL A 523 -22.88 34.14 -7.29
N VAL A 524 -22.04 33.69 -6.36
CA VAL A 524 -21.09 34.55 -5.62
C VAL A 524 -20.06 35.17 -6.57
N ARG A 525 -19.45 34.37 -7.46
CA ARG A 525 -18.45 34.85 -8.44
C ARG A 525 -19.03 35.77 -9.50
N GLY A 526 -20.31 35.59 -9.83
CA GLY A 526 -21.05 36.37 -10.82
C GLY A 526 -21.71 37.63 -10.28
N SER A 527 -21.65 37.88 -8.96
CA SER A 527 -22.09 39.16 -8.39
C SER A 527 -21.12 40.28 -8.74
N SER A 528 -21.55 41.53 -8.57
CA SER A 528 -20.65 42.68 -8.66
C SER A 528 -19.92 42.95 -7.35
N GLU A 529 -20.58 42.68 -6.20
CA GLU A 529 -20.04 42.81 -4.86
C GLU A 529 -20.63 41.73 -3.93
N VAL A 530 -19.94 41.41 -2.84
CA VAL A 530 -20.47 40.61 -1.72
C VAL A 530 -20.59 41.51 -0.49
N CYS A 531 -21.80 41.54 0.09
CA CYS A 531 -22.12 42.25 1.32
C CYS A 531 -22.50 41.25 2.42
N LEU A 532 -21.81 41.31 3.57
CA LEU A 532 -22.17 40.58 4.77
C LEU A 532 -23.11 41.45 5.62
N MET A 533 -24.35 41.01 5.81
CA MET A 533 -25.36 41.73 6.57
C MET A 533 -25.43 41.19 7.99
N MET A 534 -25.07 42.03 8.95
CA MET A 534 -25.07 41.76 10.40
C MET A 534 -25.95 42.81 11.12
N PRO A 535 -26.47 42.53 12.32
CA PRO A 535 -27.23 43.52 13.08
C PRO A 535 -26.30 44.62 13.64
N ASN A 536 -25.21 44.21 14.30
CA ASN A 536 -24.25 45.08 14.99
C ASN A 536 -22.81 44.78 14.54
N ASP A 537 -21.87 45.69 14.80
CA ASP A 537 -20.43 45.47 14.60
C ASP A 537 -19.76 44.75 15.80
N GLY A 538 -20.33 43.62 16.22
CA GLY A 538 -19.85 42.83 17.36
C GLY A 538 -18.91 41.69 16.95
N THR A 539 -18.02 41.27 17.86
CA THR A 539 -17.03 40.22 17.55
C THR A 539 -17.66 38.82 17.47
N GLN A 540 -18.66 38.52 18.30
CA GLN A 540 -19.30 37.20 18.27
C GLN A 540 -20.10 37.01 16.98
N GLU A 541 -20.79 38.05 16.51
CA GLU A 541 -21.55 38.04 15.27
C GLU A 541 -20.67 37.73 14.05
N ARG A 542 -19.42 38.22 14.02
CA ARG A 542 -18.43 37.88 12.98
C ARG A 542 -18.00 36.41 13.05
N LEU A 543 -17.81 35.89 14.26
CA LEU A 543 -17.40 34.49 14.51
C LEU A 543 -18.53 33.51 14.17
N ASP A 544 -19.76 33.79 14.61
CA ASP A 544 -20.98 33.03 14.28
C ASP A 544 -21.17 32.93 12.77
N TRP A 545 -20.95 34.04 12.03
CA TRP A 545 -21.02 34.02 10.57
C TRP A 545 -19.92 33.13 9.98
N GLY A 546 -18.69 33.26 10.48
CA GLY A 546 -17.51 32.54 10.01
C GLY A 546 -17.33 31.11 10.53
N SER A 547 -18.19 30.62 11.44
CA SER A 547 -18.16 29.23 11.90
C SER A 547 -18.73 28.27 10.86
N ARG A 548 -19.70 28.73 10.06
CA ARG A 548 -20.42 27.95 9.05
C ARG A 548 -19.50 27.50 7.90
N MET A 549 -19.79 26.33 7.33
CA MET A 549 -19.05 25.79 6.19
C MET A 549 -19.24 26.59 4.88
N TRP A 550 -20.47 27.03 4.58
CA TRP A 550 -20.81 27.69 3.32
C TRP A 550 -20.25 29.13 3.21
N THR A 551 -20.15 29.85 4.34
CA THR A 551 -19.65 31.24 4.38
C THR A 551 -18.16 31.37 4.03
N LEU A 552 -17.38 30.28 4.17
CA LEU A 552 -16.02 30.24 3.67
C LEU A 552 -15.95 30.40 2.14
N MET A 553 -16.89 29.79 1.39
CA MET A 553 -17.00 30.04 -0.05
C MET A 553 -17.48 31.46 -0.34
N GLU A 554 -18.50 31.93 0.36
CA GLU A 554 -19.10 33.25 0.13
C GLU A 554 -18.09 34.40 0.30
N GLY A 555 -17.20 34.30 1.29
CA GLY A 555 -16.12 35.29 1.50
C GLY A 555 -14.91 35.11 0.57
N LEU A 556 -14.41 33.87 0.38
CA LEU A 556 -13.22 33.64 -0.45
C LEU A 556 -13.48 33.85 -1.94
N LEU A 557 -14.65 33.43 -2.44
CA LEU A 557 -15.01 33.50 -3.86
C LEU A 557 -15.64 34.84 -4.26
N ALA A 558 -15.74 35.79 -3.33
CA ALA A 558 -16.18 37.16 -3.60
C ALA A 558 -15.32 37.84 -4.70
N PRO A 559 -15.93 38.69 -5.55
CA PRO A 559 -15.21 39.43 -6.58
C PRO A 559 -14.29 40.49 -5.94
N GLY A 560 -13.03 40.55 -6.40
CA GLY A 560 -12.00 41.41 -5.83
C GLY A 560 -11.41 40.91 -4.52
N ASP A 561 -10.56 41.72 -3.88
CA ASP A 561 -9.77 41.33 -2.70
C ASP A 561 -10.45 41.69 -1.36
N TYR A 562 -11.56 42.44 -1.42
CA TYR A 562 -12.30 42.96 -0.28
C TYR A 562 -13.75 42.47 -0.28
N VAL A 563 -14.23 42.08 0.90
CA VAL A 563 -15.64 41.85 1.19
C VAL A 563 -16.17 43.07 1.95
N ILE A 564 -17.42 43.49 1.70
CA ILE A 564 -18.05 44.58 2.45
C ILE A 564 -18.87 43.97 3.57
N TYR A 565 -18.76 44.47 4.80
CA TYR A 565 -19.70 44.14 5.87
C TYR A 565 -20.53 45.36 6.27
N CYS A 566 -21.81 45.11 6.56
CA CYS A 566 -22.87 46.09 6.68
C CYS A 566 -23.66 45.84 7.96
N PHE A 567 -23.91 46.88 8.74
CA PHE A 567 -24.61 46.81 10.02
C PHE A 567 -25.27 48.16 10.35
N GLU A 568 -26.15 48.19 11.35
CA GLU A 568 -26.79 49.43 11.80
C GLU A 568 -26.07 49.97 13.05
N ASN A 569 -25.79 51.27 13.05
CA ASN A 569 -25.31 51.96 14.26
C ASN A 569 -26.45 52.11 15.28
N ALA A 570 -26.12 52.52 16.51
CA ALA A 570 -27.08 52.84 17.56
C ALA A 570 -28.11 53.92 17.13
N GLU A 571 -27.76 54.79 16.19
CA GLU A 571 -28.65 55.81 15.60
C GLU A 571 -29.52 55.28 14.43
N GLY A 572 -29.50 53.99 14.13
CA GLY A 572 -30.22 53.37 13.00
C GLY A 572 -29.66 53.73 11.63
N GLN A 573 -28.44 54.28 11.56
CA GLN A 573 -27.76 54.58 10.31
C GLN A 573 -26.98 53.35 9.82
N LEU A 574 -27.07 53.06 8.52
CA LEU A 574 -26.38 51.94 7.89
C LEU A 574 -24.89 52.25 7.69
N GLU A 575 -24.01 51.64 8.48
CA GLU A 575 -22.56 51.63 8.22
C GLU A 575 -22.17 50.49 7.26
N THR A 576 -21.04 50.68 6.59
CA THR A 576 -20.52 49.78 5.55
C THR A 576 -18.99 49.83 5.56
N LYS A 577 -18.32 48.76 5.97
CA LYS A 577 -16.86 48.69 6.12
C LYS A 577 -16.29 47.61 5.19
N PRO A 578 -15.27 47.92 4.35
CA PRO A 578 -14.55 46.90 3.61
C PRO A 578 -13.59 46.15 4.54
N ILE A 579 -13.42 44.85 4.33
CA ILE A 579 -12.43 44.00 5.00
C ILE A 579 -11.71 43.13 3.95
N GLY A 580 -10.39 43.00 4.05
CA GLY A 580 -9.61 42.16 3.12
C GLY A 580 -9.79 40.68 3.40
N LYS A 581 -9.77 39.81 2.37
CA LYS A 581 -9.94 38.35 2.53
C LYS A 581 -8.96 37.72 3.56
N VAL A 582 -7.73 38.22 3.64
CA VAL A 582 -6.74 37.76 4.64
C VAL A 582 -7.07 38.27 6.05
N GLU A 583 -7.58 39.50 6.18
CA GLU A 583 -7.98 40.06 7.47
C GLU A 583 -9.19 39.30 8.07
N MET A 584 -10.10 38.82 7.21
CA MET A 584 -11.20 37.93 7.62
C MET A 584 -10.71 36.66 8.33
N THR A 585 -9.49 36.17 8.08
CA THR A 585 -8.98 34.96 8.76
C THR A 585 -8.69 35.20 10.24
N ALA A 586 -8.37 36.44 10.62
CA ALA A 586 -8.07 36.83 11.99
C ALA A 586 -9.31 37.32 12.78
N SER A 587 -10.41 37.65 12.07
CA SER A 587 -11.60 38.29 12.66
C SER A 587 -12.92 37.52 12.49
N PHE A 588 -13.20 36.96 11.31
CA PHE A 588 -14.43 36.19 11.04
C PHE A 588 -14.19 34.68 11.18
N TRP A 589 -13.09 34.16 10.60
CA TRP A 589 -12.83 32.72 10.55
C TRP A 589 -11.93 32.18 11.68
N ARG A 590 -11.61 33.02 12.68
CA ARG A 590 -10.82 32.67 13.87
C ARG A 590 -11.54 31.59 14.71
N GLN A 591 -10.78 30.61 15.22
CA GLN A 591 -11.31 29.64 16.19
C GLN A 591 -11.12 30.16 17.64
N PRO A 592 -12.06 29.93 18.58
CA PRO A 592 -11.95 30.44 19.95
C PRO A 592 -10.82 29.81 20.78
N ASP A 593 -10.70 28.48 20.74
CA ASP A 593 -9.95 27.69 21.74
C ASP A 593 -8.73 26.94 21.19
N SER A 594 -8.38 27.09 19.91
CA SER A 594 -7.22 26.40 19.35
C SER A 594 -5.93 27.17 19.61
N GLU A 595 -5.04 26.56 20.41
CA GLU A 595 -3.59 26.76 20.32
C GLU A 595 -3.14 26.69 18.84
N TYR A 596 -2.10 27.43 18.44
CA TYR A 596 -1.69 27.58 17.03
C TYR A 596 -1.52 26.20 16.36
N THR A 597 -2.49 25.83 15.52
CA THR A 597 -2.53 24.55 14.82
C THR A 597 -2.56 24.75 13.31
N ASP A 598 -1.95 23.81 12.60
CA ASP A 598 -1.85 23.67 11.13
C ASP A 598 -3.20 23.93 10.41
N ASN A 599 -4.32 23.68 11.09
CA ASN A 599 -5.68 23.94 10.61
C ASN A 599 -5.93 25.44 10.26
N MET A 600 -5.41 26.36 11.07
CA MET A 600 -5.55 27.80 10.83
C MET A 600 -4.72 28.26 9.63
N GLU A 601 -3.60 27.58 9.37
CA GLU A 601 -2.79 27.80 8.17
C GLU A 601 -3.60 27.47 6.91
N ALA A 602 -4.35 26.36 6.89
CA ALA A 602 -5.16 25.97 5.71
C ALA A 602 -6.17 27.05 5.28
N VAL A 603 -6.92 27.64 6.22
CA VAL A 603 -7.86 28.74 5.93
C VAL A 603 -7.12 29.99 5.43
N ARG A 604 -5.98 30.33 6.06
CA ARG A 604 -5.17 31.49 5.70
C ARG A 604 -4.52 31.35 4.33
N ILE A 605 -3.96 30.19 4.03
CA ILE A 605 -3.30 29.86 2.75
C ILE A 605 -4.31 29.96 1.59
N LEU A 606 -5.57 29.55 1.80
CA LEU A 606 -6.64 29.78 0.83
C LEU A 606 -7.04 31.26 0.70
N ALA A 607 -7.04 32.02 1.79
CA ALA A 607 -7.32 33.47 1.74
C ALA A 607 -6.23 34.25 1.00
N GLU A 608 -4.95 33.92 1.24
CA GLU A 608 -3.81 34.45 0.48
C GLU A 608 -3.86 34.02 -0.99
N HIS A 609 -4.38 32.82 -1.28
CA HIS A 609 -4.60 32.37 -2.66
C HIS A 609 -5.72 33.15 -3.39
N TYR A 610 -6.91 33.28 -2.79
CA TYR A 610 -8.05 34.00 -3.39
C TYR A 610 -7.97 35.54 -3.28
N ALA A 611 -6.89 36.06 -2.69
CA ALA A 611 -6.45 37.46 -2.75
C ALA A 611 -5.22 37.67 -3.67
N ASN A 612 -4.86 36.67 -4.49
CA ASN A 612 -3.74 36.70 -5.45
C ASN A 612 -2.35 36.97 -4.84
N LEU A 613 -2.18 36.77 -3.52
CA LEU A 613 -0.89 36.88 -2.83
C LEU A 613 -0.05 35.59 -2.96
N LEU A 614 -0.72 34.46 -3.19
CA LEU A 614 -0.12 33.13 -3.35
C LEU A 614 -0.78 32.37 -4.50
N THR A 615 -0.02 31.54 -5.22
CA THR A 615 -0.56 30.62 -6.22
C THR A 615 -0.33 29.19 -5.77
N LEU A 616 -1.39 28.51 -5.32
CA LEU A 616 -1.33 27.09 -4.94
C LEU A 616 -1.26 26.18 -6.17
N SER A 617 -0.56 25.06 -6.05
CA SER A 617 -0.73 23.96 -7.00
C SER A 617 -2.07 23.25 -6.78
N ARG A 618 -2.56 22.52 -7.80
CA ARG A 618 -3.83 21.77 -7.72
C ARG A 618 -3.79 20.72 -6.60
N LEU A 619 -2.61 20.09 -6.42
CA LEU A 619 -2.28 19.16 -5.33
C LEU A 619 -2.34 19.76 -3.92
N GLU A 620 -2.21 21.08 -3.77
CA GLU A 620 -2.28 21.76 -2.48
C GLU A 620 -3.66 22.38 -2.26
N GLN A 621 -4.25 22.96 -3.31
CA GLN A 621 -5.56 23.60 -3.27
C GLN A 621 -6.64 22.65 -2.73
N LEU A 622 -6.73 21.42 -3.27
CA LEU A 622 -7.80 20.49 -2.89
C LEU A 622 -7.67 19.97 -1.43
N PRO A 623 -6.51 19.48 -0.95
CA PRO A 623 -6.32 19.17 0.47
C PRO A 623 -6.52 20.37 1.40
N ALA A 624 -6.01 21.56 1.05
CA ALA A 624 -6.20 22.76 1.86
C ALA A 624 -7.69 23.13 1.97
N THR A 625 -8.43 23.09 0.86
CA THR A 625 -9.90 23.30 0.82
C THR A 625 -10.64 22.29 1.69
N ILE A 626 -10.29 21.00 1.62
CA ILE A 626 -10.89 19.97 2.47
C ILE A 626 -10.60 20.24 3.94
N THR A 627 -9.35 20.47 4.33
CA THR A 627 -8.98 20.75 5.74
C THR A 627 -9.68 22.01 6.24
N ALA A 628 -9.67 23.11 5.48
CA ALA A 628 -10.34 24.35 5.86
C ALA A 628 -11.84 24.17 6.09
N LEU A 629 -12.56 23.52 5.17
CA LEU A 629 -14.00 23.24 5.32
C LEU A 629 -14.29 22.22 6.43
N SER A 630 -13.42 21.22 6.63
CA SER A 630 -13.61 20.18 7.66
C SER A 630 -13.59 20.74 9.09
N THR A 631 -12.98 21.91 9.30
CA THR A 631 -12.92 22.62 10.58
C THR A 631 -14.11 23.54 10.87
N LYS A 632 -15.11 23.58 9.98
CA LYS A 632 -16.30 24.43 10.09
C LYS A 632 -17.52 23.64 10.56
N ASP A 633 -18.51 24.36 11.09
CA ASP A 633 -19.76 23.79 11.59
C ASP A 633 -20.55 23.11 10.47
N ARG A 634 -20.62 21.78 10.54
CA ARG A 634 -21.34 20.92 9.60
C ARG A 634 -22.78 20.72 10.07
N ASN A 635 -23.60 21.75 9.88
CA ASN A 635 -25.05 21.60 9.90
C ASN A 635 -25.47 20.91 8.59
N GLU A 636 -25.23 19.60 8.50
CA GLU A 636 -25.38 18.80 7.27
C GLU A 636 -26.86 18.65 6.87
N PHE A 637 -27.24 19.25 5.75
CA PHE A 637 -28.49 18.96 5.03
C PHE A 637 -28.41 17.60 4.34
N THR A 638 -27.20 17.20 3.92
CA THR A 638 -26.88 15.86 3.43
C THR A 638 -25.55 15.39 4.04
N GLY A 639 -25.44 14.09 4.32
CA GLY A 639 -24.19 13.43 4.79
C GLY A 639 -23.08 13.35 3.73
N SER A 640 -22.93 14.40 2.93
CA SER A 640 -21.94 14.63 1.88
C SER A 640 -21.76 16.13 1.57
N ASP A 641 -22.35 17.05 2.35
CA ASP A 641 -22.28 18.49 2.08
C ASP A 641 -20.85 19.04 2.03
N LEU A 642 -19.92 18.45 2.78
CA LEU A 642 -18.49 18.74 2.66
C LEU A 642 -17.98 18.59 1.22
N ALA A 643 -18.38 17.53 0.51
CA ALA A 643 -17.98 17.30 -0.88
C ALA A 643 -18.61 18.31 -1.85
N TYR A 644 -19.87 18.68 -1.62
CA TYR A 644 -20.56 19.69 -2.44
C TYR A 644 -20.06 21.12 -2.16
N ALA A 645 -19.54 21.40 -0.96
CA ALA A 645 -18.82 22.63 -0.64
C ALA A 645 -17.42 22.67 -1.27
N VAL A 646 -16.63 21.58 -1.17
CA VAL A 646 -15.31 21.46 -1.83
C VAL A 646 -15.43 21.67 -3.34
N MET A 647 -16.48 21.10 -3.97
CA MET A 647 -16.80 21.29 -5.39
C MET A 647 -16.88 22.76 -5.81
N GLY A 648 -17.33 23.66 -4.94
CA GLY A 648 -17.48 25.07 -5.27
C GLY A 648 -16.17 25.80 -5.53
N PHE A 649 -15.03 25.27 -5.06
CA PHE A 649 -13.70 25.81 -5.30
C PHE A 649 -13.03 25.27 -6.59
N LEU A 650 -13.52 24.15 -7.15
CA LEU A 650 -12.89 23.44 -8.27
C LEU A 650 -13.47 23.81 -9.64
N HIS A 651 -12.98 23.20 -10.73
CA HIS A 651 -13.42 23.47 -12.10
C HIS A 651 -14.70 22.72 -12.50
N TYR A 652 -14.70 21.39 -12.34
CA TYR A 652 -15.78 20.49 -12.69
C TYR A 652 -16.66 20.15 -11.48
N ARG A 653 -17.95 19.95 -11.77
CA ARG A 653 -19.04 19.83 -10.81
C ARG A 653 -19.68 18.44 -10.88
N ILE A 654 -20.14 17.93 -9.74
CA ILE A 654 -20.81 16.63 -9.60
C ILE A 654 -22.28 16.82 -9.20
N GLU A 655 -23.16 15.96 -9.73
CA GLU A 655 -24.59 15.95 -9.34
C GLU A 655 -24.79 15.29 -7.97
N ARG A 656 -25.70 15.84 -7.15
CA ARG A 656 -26.11 15.24 -5.88
C ARG A 656 -26.67 13.83 -6.09
N ARG A 657 -26.32 12.90 -5.19
CA ARG A 657 -27.04 11.64 -5.01
C ARG A 657 -27.17 11.29 -3.53
N ASP A 658 -28.36 10.90 -3.09
CA ASP A 658 -28.59 10.54 -1.68
C ASP A 658 -28.04 9.15 -1.30
N ASP A 659 -27.63 8.33 -2.28
CA ASP A 659 -27.09 6.98 -2.09
C ASP A 659 -25.55 6.94 -1.94
N THR A 660 -24.90 8.09 -1.77
CA THR A 660 -23.43 8.25 -1.81
C THR A 660 -22.86 8.65 -0.46
N THR A 661 -21.58 8.30 -0.22
CA THR A 661 -20.84 8.73 0.98
C THR A 661 -19.95 9.93 0.69
N VAL A 662 -19.53 10.65 1.74
CA VAL A 662 -18.56 11.76 1.63
C VAL A 662 -17.32 11.34 0.84
N PHE A 663 -16.79 10.14 1.11
CA PHE A 663 -15.66 9.59 0.37
C PHE A 663 -15.97 9.39 -1.11
N GLN A 664 -17.12 8.78 -1.45
CA GLN A 664 -17.49 8.52 -2.85
C GLN A 664 -17.62 9.82 -3.65
N ASN A 665 -18.18 10.88 -3.04
CA ASN A 665 -18.31 12.19 -3.67
C ASN A 665 -16.96 12.92 -3.79
N LEU A 666 -16.13 12.93 -2.75
CA LEU A 666 -14.78 13.53 -2.82
C LEU A 666 -13.89 12.81 -3.84
N ALA A 667 -13.95 11.48 -3.91
CA ALA A 667 -13.22 10.70 -4.91
C ALA A 667 -13.74 10.97 -6.33
N ARG A 668 -15.07 10.94 -6.56
CA ARG A 668 -15.69 11.31 -7.85
C ARG A 668 -15.31 12.74 -8.28
N LEU A 669 -15.27 13.67 -7.34
CA LEU A 669 -14.87 15.07 -7.56
C LEU A 669 -13.38 15.19 -7.92
N SER A 670 -12.51 14.42 -7.26
CA SER A 670 -11.07 14.36 -7.54
C SER A 670 -10.72 13.62 -8.84
N LEU A 671 -11.60 12.75 -9.34
CA LEU A 671 -11.44 12.05 -10.62
C LEU A 671 -12.02 12.84 -11.81
N SER A 672 -13.01 13.70 -11.57
CA SER A 672 -13.61 14.58 -12.59
C SER A 672 -12.90 15.93 -12.71
N ASN A 673 -12.10 16.32 -11.73
CA ASN A 673 -11.18 17.46 -11.81
C ASN A 673 -9.75 16.96 -12.07
N ASP A 674 -8.98 17.74 -12.84
CA ASP A 674 -7.54 17.58 -12.98
C ASP A 674 -6.84 17.88 -11.65
N SER A 675 -6.87 16.88 -10.76
CA SER A 675 -6.34 16.92 -9.39
C SER A 675 -4.94 16.30 -9.32
N ASP A 676 -4.24 16.29 -10.46
CA ASP A 676 -2.89 15.77 -10.68
C ASP A 676 -2.66 14.29 -10.25
N GLU A 677 -3.69 13.47 -10.01
CA GLU A 677 -3.68 12.09 -9.42
C GLU A 677 -3.70 12.03 -7.86
N LEU A 678 -4.57 12.82 -7.21
CA LEU A 678 -4.63 12.95 -5.74
C LEU A 678 -4.92 11.63 -5.00
N VAL A 679 -5.84 10.80 -5.51
CA VAL A 679 -6.34 9.59 -4.83
C VAL A 679 -5.27 8.48 -4.85
N GLU A 680 -4.55 8.39 -5.97
CA GLU A 680 -3.39 7.54 -6.20
C GLU A 680 -2.29 7.81 -5.17
N ARG A 681 -2.02 9.10 -4.88
CA ARG A 681 -1.07 9.49 -3.83
C ARG A 681 -1.61 9.21 -2.42
N MET A 682 -2.91 9.42 -2.16
CA MET A 682 -3.55 9.12 -0.87
C MET A 682 -3.44 7.63 -0.49
N ILE A 683 -3.52 6.73 -1.47
CA ILE A 683 -3.30 5.28 -1.29
C ILE A 683 -1.89 5.00 -0.77
N CYS A 684 -0.89 5.74 -1.25
CA CYS A 684 0.53 5.58 -0.94
C CYS A 684 0.99 6.17 0.41
N LEU A 685 0.14 6.96 1.08
CA LEU A 685 0.43 7.50 2.42
C LEU A 685 0.37 6.41 3.50
N LEU A 686 1.23 6.53 4.51
CA LEU A 686 1.01 5.90 5.81
C LEU A 686 0.52 6.99 6.79
N PRO A 687 -0.80 7.22 6.90
CA PRO A 687 -1.32 8.27 7.77
C PRO A 687 -0.98 8.00 9.23
N LYS A 688 -0.75 9.07 9.99
CA LYS A 688 -0.62 9.01 11.45
C LYS A 688 -1.90 8.43 12.08
N PRO A 689 -1.81 7.75 13.23
CA PRO A 689 -3.00 7.25 13.91
C PRO A 689 -3.87 8.41 14.43
N SER A 690 -5.01 8.62 13.79
CA SER A 690 -5.94 9.72 14.05
C SER A 690 -7.40 9.22 14.03
N THR A 691 -8.29 9.98 14.66
CA THR A 691 -9.75 9.80 14.59
C THR A 691 -10.40 10.59 13.44
N LYS A 692 -9.67 11.54 12.84
CA LYS A 692 -10.08 12.30 11.65
C LYS A 692 -10.37 11.38 10.45
N ASP A 693 -11.16 11.86 9.50
CA ASP A 693 -11.42 11.12 8.26
C ASP A 693 -10.24 11.20 7.28
N ILE A 694 -10.11 10.21 6.39
CA ILE A 694 -8.91 10.00 5.57
C ILE A 694 -8.54 11.26 4.74
N PHE A 695 -9.56 11.91 4.16
CA PHE A 695 -9.40 13.12 3.37
C PHE A 695 -8.94 14.35 4.20
N GLU A 696 -9.25 14.39 5.50
CA GLU A 696 -8.86 15.48 6.40
C GLU A 696 -7.38 15.38 6.80
N THR A 697 -6.82 14.17 6.80
CA THR A 697 -5.40 13.89 7.10
C THR A 697 -4.44 14.16 5.93
N LEU A 698 -4.94 14.63 4.77
CA LEU A 698 -4.12 14.81 3.54
C LEU A 698 -3.16 16.00 3.57
N SER A 699 -3.45 17.03 4.36
CA SER A 699 -2.55 18.17 4.59
C SER A 699 -1.46 17.86 5.63
N GLU A 700 -1.67 16.85 6.48
CA GLU A 700 -0.71 16.43 7.49
C GLU A 700 0.45 15.63 6.88
N ARG A 701 1.65 15.76 7.46
CA ARG A 701 2.79 14.88 7.11
C ARG A 701 2.53 13.44 7.57
N ASP A 702 2.86 12.47 6.73
CA ASP A 702 2.72 11.04 6.99
C ASP A 702 3.77 10.47 7.97
N GLU A 703 3.71 9.17 8.28
CA GLU A 703 4.68 8.47 9.14
C GLU A 703 6.09 8.29 8.53
N TYR A 704 6.37 8.91 7.38
CA TYR A 704 7.73 9.08 6.85
C TYR A 704 8.13 10.56 6.78
N GLY A 705 7.33 11.48 7.32
CA GLY A 705 7.53 12.94 7.27
C GLY A 705 7.17 13.58 5.93
N THR A 706 6.53 12.82 5.04
CA THR A 706 6.25 13.13 3.64
C THR A 706 4.91 13.85 3.51
N PHE A 707 4.84 14.87 2.65
CA PHE A 707 3.58 15.49 2.20
C PHE A 707 3.04 14.77 0.96
N LEU A 708 1.72 14.83 0.78
CA LEU A 708 1.03 14.19 -0.35
C LEU A 708 1.70 14.50 -1.71
N HIS A 709 1.99 15.77 -2.00
CA HIS A 709 2.60 16.21 -3.27
C HIS A 709 4.02 15.66 -3.56
N HIS A 710 4.74 15.15 -2.55
CA HIS A 710 6.08 14.55 -2.74
C HIS A 710 6.05 13.10 -3.23
N ILE A 711 4.87 12.50 -3.34
CA ILE A 711 4.70 11.14 -3.88
C ILE A 711 4.43 11.22 -5.38
N THR A 712 5.17 10.47 -6.18
CA THR A 712 4.83 10.18 -7.58
C THR A 712 4.05 8.87 -7.62
N PRO A 713 2.76 8.84 -7.98
CA PRO A 713 2.02 7.59 -8.09
C PRO A 713 2.53 6.73 -9.25
N GLN A 714 2.23 5.43 -9.20
CA GLN A 714 2.64 4.40 -10.17
C GLN A 714 1.50 3.40 -10.46
N CYS A 715 0.30 3.69 -9.97
CA CYS A 715 -0.97 3.03 -10.29
C CYS A 715 -2.03 4.11 -10.57
N GLN A 716 -3.06 3.77 -11.33
CA GLN A 716 -4.15 4.68 -11.71
C GLN A 716 -5.47 4.25 -11.06
N VAL A 717 -6.30 5.18 -10.61
CA VAL A 717 -7.68 4.88 -10.16
C VAL A 717 -8.62 4.93 -11.37
N VAL A 718 -9.16 3.79 -11.77
CA VAL A 718 -10.15 3.70 -12.87
C VAL A 718 -11.54 4.09 -12.38
N GLY A 719 -11.84 3.89 -11.09
CA GLY A 719 -13.14 4.26 -10.53
C GLY A 719 -13.29 4.04 -9.02
N VAL A 720 -14.46 4.44 -8.54
CA VAL A 720 -14.93 4.27 -7.16
C VAL A 720 -15.93 3.11 -7.13
N ALA A 721 -15.73 2.16 -6.21
CA ALA A 721 -16.61 1.00 -6.06
C ALA A 721 -17.88 1.32 -5.25
N HIS A 722 -18.75 0.33 -5.05
CA HIS A 722 -20.04 0.54 -4.38
C HIS A 722 -19.92 0.76 -2.87
N GLU A 723 -18.88 0.21 -2.24
CA GLU A 723 -18.64 0.34 -0.80
C GLU A 723 -17.96 1.67 -0.42
N ASP A 724 -18.06 2.03 0.86
CA ASP A 724 -17.41 3.21 1.44
C ASP A 724 -15.87 3.04 1.43
N GLU A 725 -15.12 4.09 1.10
CA GLU A 725 -13.65 4.09 1.09
C GLU A 725 -12.99 3.01 0.21
N THR A 726 -13.65 2.65 -0.89
CA THR A 726 -13.16 1.67 -1.88
C THR A 726 -13.03 2.23 -3.29
N VAL A 727 -11.97 1.83 -3.98
CA VAL A 727 -11.58 2.23 -5.34
C VAL A 727 -11.14 1.02 -6.16
N ILE A 728 -11.15 1.15 -7.48
CA ILE A 728 -10.62 0.17 -8.44
C ILE A 728 -9.36 0.74 -9.08
N LEU A 729 -8.28 -0.03 -9.03
CA LEU A 729 -6.95 0.36 -9.53
C LEU A 729 -6.58 -0.41 -10.80
N ASP A 730 -5.82 0.26 -11.66
CA ASP A 730 -5.17 -0.32 -12.84
C ASP A 730 -3.70 0.12 -12.94
N SER A 731 -2.93 -0.51 -13.83
CA SER A 731 -1.47 -0.37 -14.00
C SER A 731 -0.64 -0.61 -12.73
N CYS A 732 -1.23 -1.20 -11.69
CA CYS A 732 -0.58 -1.40 -10.40
C CYS A 732 0.25 -2.69 -10.39
N ARG A 733 1.53 -2.62 -9.99
CA ARG A 733 2.36 -3.83 -9.88
C ARG A 733 2.13 -4.53 -8.54
N ALA A 734 1.95 -5.86 -8.58
CA ALA A 734 1.55 -6.64 -7.41
C ALA A 734 2.51 -7.79 -7.11
N ILE A 735 2.74 -8.06 -5.82
CA ILE A 735 3.54 -9.18 -5.32
C ILE A 735 2.72 -9.93 -4.25
N HIS A 736 2.57 -11.24 -4.40
CA HIS A 736 1.97 -12.09 -3.37
C HIS A 736 2.97 -12.35 -2.22
N ILE A 737 2.55 -12.09 -0.97
CA ILE A 737 3.38 -12.32 0.22
C ILE A 737 3.21 -13.76 0.74
N ARG A 738 4.32 -14.49 0.85
CA ARG A 738 4.34 -15.89 1.28
C ARG A 738 4.43 -16.03 2.80
N TRP A 739 3.35 -16.48 3.43
CA TRP A 739 3.25 -16.62 4.89
C TRP A 739 3.47 -18.03 5.46
N LYS A 740 3.51 -19.05 4.59
CA LYS A 740 3.40 -20.48 4.98
C LYS A 740 4.73 -21.15 5.32
N ASP A 741 5.79 -20.79 4.60
CA ASP A 741 7.15 -21.34 4.69
C ASP A 741 8.11 -20.50 3.84
N PHE A 742 9.34 -20.33 4.32
CA PHE A 742 10.46 -19.93 3.46
C PHE A 742 10.74 -21.02 2.40
N PRO A 743 10.90 -20.67 1.12
CA PRO A 743 11.33 -21.60 0.07
C PRO A 743 12.79 -22.06 0.26
N ARG A 744 13.29 -22.95 -0.61
CA ARG A 744 14.75 -23.11 -0.79
C ARG A 744 15.25 -21.80 -1.36
N ALA A 745 16.30 -21.24 -0.78
CA ALA A 745 16.98 -20.09 -1.37
C ALA A 745 17.85 -20.59 -2.53
N THR A 746 17.41 -20.40 -3.78
CA THR A 746 18.29 -20.50 -4.96
C THR A 746 19.01 -19.17 -5.15
N VAL A 747 20.34 -19.24 -5.31
CA VAL A 747 21.25 -18.11 -5.09
C VAL A 747 22.50 -18.27 -5.94
N GLN A 748 22.77 -17.30 -6.80
CA GLN A 748 24.02 -17.20 -7.55
C GLN A 748 25.13 -16.63 -6.66
N ARG A 749 26.29 -17.28 -6.64
CA ARG A 749 27.38 -16.99 -5.66
C ARG A 749 28.75 -17.01 -6.34
N ASP A 750 29.63 -16.07 -5.96
CA ASP A 750 30.98 -15.94 -6.54
C ASP A 750 31.84 -17.22 -6.44
N VAL A 751 32.69 -17.48 -7.45
CA VAL A 751 33.42 -18.73 -7.68
C VAL A 751 34.94 -18.54 -7.47
N GLY A 752 35.32 -18.23 -6.23
CA GLY A 752 36.73 -18.15 -5.85
C GLY A 752 37.42 -19.52 -5.67
N LEU A 753 38.77 -19.54 -5.70
CA LEU A 753 39.62 -20.73 -5.56
C LEU A 753 39.24 -21.66 -4.38
N GLY A 754 38.78 -21.08 -3.26
CA GLY A 754 38.33 -21.85 -2.09
C GLY A 754 37.08 -22.72 -2.33
N LYS A 755 36.25 -22.40 -3.34
CA LYS A 755 35.18 -23.28 -3.81
C LYS A 755 35.70 -24.35 -4.77
N VAL A 756 36.61 -24.00 -5.68
CA VAL A 756 37.25 -24.98 -6.58
C VAL A 756 37.94 -26.10 -5.78
N LEU A 757 38.65 -25.74 -4.70
CA LEU A 757 39.22 -26.70 -3.75
C LEU A 757 38.15 -27.52 -3.00
N ALA A 758 37.00 -26.92 -2.66
CA ALA A 758 35.89 -27.64 -2.03
C ALA A 758 35.25 -28.68 -2.99
N VAL A 759 35.02 -28.31 -4.25
CA VAL A 759 34.57 -29.25 -5.30
C VAL A 759 35.61 -30.36 -5.49
N PHE A 760 36.91 -30.01 -5.55
CA PHE A 760 38.00 -30.98 -5.66
C PHE A 760 37.97 -32.02 -4.52
N PHE A 761 37.92 -31.60 -3.25
CA PHE A 761 37.88 -32.56 -2.13
C PHE A 761 36.61 -33.43 -2.12
N LEU A 762 35.46 -32.89 -2.53
CA LEU A 762 34.22 -33.67 -2.64
C LEU A 762 34.29 -34.70 -3.78
N ALA A 763 34.70 -34.28 -4.98
CA ALA A 763 34.80 -35.13 -6.16
C ALA A 763 35.88 -36.22 -6.00
N PHE A 764 37.08 -35.85 -5.55
CA PHE A 764 38.16 -36.83 -5.34
C PHE A 764 37.85 -37.76 -4.16
N GLY A 765 37.34 -37.27 -3.03
CA GLY A 765 36.97 -38.14 -1.91
C GLY A 765 35.88 -39.15 -2.31
N LEU A 766 34.86 -38.71 -3.05
CA LEU A 766 33.83 -39.59 -3.60
C LEU A 766 34.40 -40.61 -4.60
N TRP A 767 35.31 -40.19 -5.48
CA TRP A 767 35.96 -41.09 -6.45
C TRP A 767 36.81 -42.17 -5.76
N TRP A 768 37.63 -41.80 -4.77
CA TRP A 768 38.42 -42.76 -3.98
C TRP A 768 37.54 -43.72 -3.15
N LEU A 769 36.43 -43.23 -2.56
CA LEU A 769 35.48 -44.12 -1.87
C LEU A 769 34.73 -45.05 -2.83
N THR A 770 34.21 -44.54 -3.96
CA THR A 770 33.47 -45.38 -4.93
C THR A 770 34.38 -46.41 -5.58
N PHE A 771 35.63 -46.06 -5.91
CA PHE A 771 36.64 -47.02 -6.37
C PHE A 771 36.97 -48.05 -5.29
N GLY A 772 37.17 -47.64 -4.03
CA GLY A 772 37.40 -48.58 -2.91
C GLY A 772 36.23 -49.53 -2.67
N ILE A 773 34.98 -49.06 -2.84
CA ILE A 773 33.76 -49.89 -2.74
C ILE A 773 33.63 -50.82 -3.95
N GLN A 774 33.91 -50.34 -5.17
CA GLN A 774 33.88 -51.16 -6.39
C GLN A 774 34.92 -52.28 -6.34
N MET A 775 36.14 -51.98 -5.88
CA MET A 775 37.18 -52.98 -5.60
C MET A 775 36.71 -53.95 -4.51
N SER A 776 36.15 -53.46 -3.39
CA SER A 776 35.59 -54.34 -2.36
C SER A 776 34.57 -55.33 -2.94
N LEU A 777 33.58 -54.84 -3.70
CA LEU A 777 32.53 -55.65 -4.33
C LEU A 777 33.10 -56.66 -5.34
N GLY A 778 34.02 -56.23 -6.20
CA GLY A 778 34.64 -57.07 -7.22
C GLY A 778 35.47 -58.23 -6.65
N TYR A 779 36.05 -58.03 -5.45
CA TYR A 779 36.87 -59.06 -4.79
C TYR A 779 36.11 -59.91 -3.75
N ILE A 780 34.83 -59.61 -3.43
CA ILE A 780 33.98 -60.46 -2.55
C ILE A 780 34.07 -61.97 -2.89
N PRO A 781 34.01 -62.43 -4.16
CA PRO A 781 34.05 -63.85 -4.48
C PRO A 781 35.32 -64.58 -4.01
N TYR A 782 36.46 -63.88 -3.95
CA TYR A 782 37.75 -64.45 -3.53
C TYR A 782 37.90 -64.49 -1.99
N PHE A 783 37.28 -63.53 -1.28
CA PHE A 783 37.24 -63.49 0.19
C PHE A 783 36.17 -64.41 0.77
N ALA A 784 35.02 -64.56 0.10
CA ALA A 784 33.94 -65.46 0.50
C ALA A 784 34.15 -66.93 0.06
N GLY A 785 35.27 -67.25 -0.59
CA GLY A 785 35.65 -68.62 -0.96
C GLY A 785 34.94 -69.20 -2.17
N PHE A 786 34.20 -68.40 -2.95
CA PHE A 786 33.56 -68.84 -4.19
C PHE A 786 34.54 -69.02 -5.36
N VAL A 787 35.71 -68.38 -5.29
CA VAL A 787 36.81 -68.54 -6.25
C VAL A 787 38.12 -68.83 -5.50
N SER A 788 38.86 -69.83 -5.98
CA SER A 788 40.17 -70.21 -5.44
C SER A 788 41.26 -69.27 -5.96
N MET A 789 42.14 -68.80 -5.08
CA MET A 789 43.47 -68.31 -5.45
C MET A 789 44.50 -69.32 -4.95
N GLU A 790 45.51 -69.63 -5.76
CA GLU A 790 46.47 -70.70 -5.49
C GLU A 790 47.52 -70.36 -4.42
N HIS A 791 47.57 -69.10 -3.93
CA HIS A 791 48.46 -68.66 -2.86
C HIS A 791 47.69 -67.91 -1.78
N GLU A 792 47.90 -68.26 -0.50
CA GLU A 792 47.23 -67.60 0.63
C GLU A 792 47.66 -66.14 0.81
N ASP A 793 48.94 -65.83 0.55
CA ASP A 793 49.52 -64.48 0.65
C ASP A 793 48.78 -63.46 -0.23
N GLY A 794 48.32 -63.88 -1.42
CA GLY A 794 47.61 -63.01 -2.35
C GLY A 794 46.33 -62.40 -1.76
N ARG A 795 45.62 -63.14 -0.90
CA ARG A 795 44.43 -62.64 -0.20
C ARG A 795 44.76 -61.54 0.80
N SER A 796 45.90 -61.62 1.48
CA SER A 796 46.30 -60.60 2.46
C SER A 796 46.72 -59.30 1.76
N TYR A 797 47.48 -59.40 0.66
CA TYR A 797 47.92 -58.24 -0.13
C TYR A 797 46.74 -57.46 -0.73
N VAL A 798 45.78 -58.15 -1.36
CA VAL A 798 44.55 -57.52 -1.90
C VAL A 798 43.73 -56.87 -0.78
N GLY A 799 43.66 -57.49 0.40
CA GLY A 799 43.01 -56.90 1.58
C GLY A 799 43.65 -55.59 2.03
N TRP A 800 44.99 -55.53 2.11
CA TRP A 800 45.72 -54.31 2.43
C TRP A 800 45.56 -53.21 1.37
N VAL A 801 45.55 -53.57 0.09
CA VAL A 801 45.29 -52.60 -1.00
C VAL A 801 43.89 -52.00 -0.88
N ILE A 802 42.85 -52.82 -0.71
CA ILE A 802 41.46 -52.34 -0.52
C ILE A 802 41.33 -51.48 0.74
N ALA A 803 41.93 -51.89 1.86
CA ALA A 803 41.97 -51.09 3.08
C ALA A 803 42.69 -49.74 2.88
N GLY A 804 43.78 -49.71 2.09
CA GLY A 804 44.49 -48.49 1.71
C GLY A 804 43.62 -47.54 0.89
N PHE A 805 42.95 -48.02 -0.16
CA PHE A 805 42.01 -47.22 -0.95
C PHE A 805 40.86 -46.65 -0.11
N LEU A 806 40.26 -47.45 0.77
CA LEU A 806 39.20 -47.00 1.68
C LEU A 806 39.69 -46.01 2.75
N PHE A 807 40.92 -46.18 3.25
CA PHE A 807 41.54 -45.25 4.21
C PHE A 807 41.89 -43.90 3.57
N VAL A 808 42.47 -43.90 2.37
CA VAL A 808 42.72 -42.68 1.58
C VAL A 808 41.41 -41.99 1.22
N GLY A 809 40.39 -42.76 0.82
CA GLY A 809 39.03 -42.25 0.62
C GLY A 809 38.51 -41.55 1.87
N LEU A 810 38.46 -42.25 3.02
CA LEU A 810 38.02 -41.67 4.30
C LEU A 810 38.79 -40.41 4.72
N LEU A 811 40.10 -40.37 4.49
CA LEU A 811 40.95 -39.21 4.77
C LEU A 811 40.57 -38.01 3.88
N LEU A 812 40.43 -38.24 2.57
CA LEU A 812 39.98 -37.23 1.60
C LEU A 812 38.50 -36.83 1.80
N SER A 813 37.69 -37.67 2.45
CA SER A 813 36.30 -37.37 2.81
C SER A 813 36.15 -36.56 4.09
N ALA A 814 37.14 -36.54 4.99
CA ALA A 814 37.06 -35.80 6.25
C ALA A 814 36.83 -34.27 6.06
N PRO A 815 37.41 -33.59 5.05
CA PRO A 815 37.08 -32.20 4.72
C PRO A 815 35.66 -31.97 4.15
N SER A 816 34.87 -33.01 3.86
CA SER A 816 33.59 -32.84 3.15
C SER A 816 32.57 -31.93 3.87
N PRO A 817 32.43 -31.91 5.21
CA PRO A 817 31.50 -30.98 5.86
C PRO A 817 31.94 -29.52 5.76
N PHE A 818 33.25 -29.25 5.82
CA PHE A 818 33.81 -27.92 5.57
C PHE A 818 33.63 -27.50 4.10
N SER A 819 33.80 -28.46 3.18
CA SER A 819 33.65 -28.24 1.73
C SER A 819 32.21 -27.88 1.37
N VAL A 820 31.24 -28.65 1.85
CA VAL A 820 29.79 -28.34 1.71
C VAL A 820 29.46 -26.96 2.27
N ARG A 821 29.91 -26.64 3.50
CA ARG A 821 29.72 -25.29 4.06
C ARG A 821 30.32 -24.21 3.16
N ARG A 822 31.45 -24.46 2.50
CA ARG A 822 32.13 -23.47 1.64
C ARG A 822 31.42 -23.27 0.29
N LEU A 823 30.74 -24.28 -0.25
CA LEU A 823 29.95 -24.20 -1.48
C LEU A 823 28.68 -23.38 -1.30
N PHE A 824 27.85 -23.74 -0.31
CA PHE A 824 26.69 -22.95 0.10
C PHE A 824 27.08 -21.63 0.83
N GLY A 825 28.38 -21.41 1.01
CA GLY A 825 29.01 -20.28 1.69
C GLY A 825 29.37 -19.11 0.78
N GLY A 826 29.66 -17.97 1.41
CA GLY A 826 30.22 -16.78 0.73
C GLY A 826 29.20 -15.73 0.31
N THR A 827 29.69 -14.80 -0.53
CA THR A 827 28.95 -13.65 -1.06
C THR A 827 27.86 -14.06 -2.04
N VAL A 828 26.70 -13.43 -1.89
CA VAL A 828 25.57 -13.54 -2.82
C VAL A 828 25.73 -12.49 -3.92
N LEU A 829 25.64 -12.92 -5.18
CA LEU A 829 25.62 -12.03 -6.34
C LEU A 829 24.18 -11.74 -6.79
N LYS A 830 23.31 -12.76 -6.74
CA LYS A 830 21.91 -12.71 -7.14
C LYS A 830 21.11 -13.75 -6.35
N SER A 831 19.85 -13.48 -6.02
CA SER A 831 18.99 -14.40 -5.29
C SER A 831 17.55 -14.33 -5.79
N THR A 832 16.85 -15.46 -5.77
CA THR A 832 15.51 -15.61 -6.34
C THR A 832 14.47 -14.77 -5.57
N PRO A 833 13.88 -13.73 -6.19
CA PRO A 833 13.05 -12.73 -5.52
C PRO A 833 11.76 -13.35 -4.99
N ASN A 834 11.69 -13.50 -3.66
CA ASN A 834 10.54 -14.03 -2.93
C ASN A 834 10.26 -13.13 -1.73
N LEU A 835 9.03 -12.66 -1.59
CA LEU A 835 8.60 -11.84 -0.47
C LEU A 835 7.93 -12.71 0.59
N VAL A 836 8.59 -12.94 1.73
CA VAL A 836 8.18 -13.91 2.75
C VAL A 836 7.87 -13.21 4.07
N GLY A 837 6.75 -13.53 4.70
CA GLY A 837 6.28 -12.90 5.95
C GLY A 837 6.18 -13.86 7.13
N PHE A 838 6.47 -13.39 8.34
CA PHE A 838 6.14 -14.07 9.60
C PHE A 838 5.70 -13.11 10.72
N GLU A 839 4.98 -13.63 11.70
CA GLU A 839 4.41 -12.89 12.85
C GLU A 839 5.39 -12.83 14.03
N GLY A 840 5.52 -11.63 14.59
CA GLY A 840 6.56 -11.23 15.53
C GLY A 840 7.92 -10.99 14.85
N VAL A 841 8.95 -10.84 15.68
CA VAL A 841 10.34 -10.60 15.27
C VAL A 841 11.26 -11.77 15.59
N MET A 842 12.48 -11.75 15.04
CA MET A 842 13.53 -12.74 15.27
C MET A 842 14.90 -12.10 14.94
N PRO A 843 15.97 -12.39 15.70
CA PRO A 843 17.31 -11.93 15.34
C PRO A 843 17.72 -12.41 13.94
N ILE A 844 18.41 -11.55 13.17
CA ILE A 844 18.92 -11.89 11.82
C ILE A 844 19.75 -13.17 11.88
N ASP A 845 20.56 -13.30 12.92
CA ASP A 845 21.45 -14.43 13.11
C ASP A 845 20.69 -15.78 13.23
N GLN A 846 19.44 -15.77 13.70
CA GLN A 846 18.57 -16.96 13.73
C GLN A 846 17.79 -17.13 12.41
N LEU A 847 17.35 -16.02 11.82
CA LEU A 847 16.62 -15.99 10.55
C LEU A 847 17.48 -16.49 9.37
N GLU A 848 18.74 -16.06 9.29
CA GLU A 848 19.69 -16.50 8.26
C GLU A 848 19.92 -18.02 8.33
N LYS A 849 20.06 -18.57 9.54
CA LYS A 849 20.18 -20.03 9.79
C LYS A 849 18.91 -20.81 9.39
N ILE A 850 17.74 -20.19 9.40
CA ILE A 850 16.48 -20.81 8.95
C ILE A 850 16.36 -20.79 7.42
N ILE A 851 16.86 -19.74 6.77
CA ILE A 851 16.74 -19.51 5.33
C ILE A 851 17.85 -20.25 4.56
N PHE A 852 19.11 -20.00 4.92
CA PHE A 852 20.29 -20.52 4.24
C PHE A 852 20.95 -21.70 4.95
N GLY A 853 20.59 -21.99 6.20
CA GLY A 853 21.19 -23.07 7.01
C GLY A 853 22.41 -22.65 7.84
N ASN A 854 23.15 -21.64 7.38
CA ASN A 854 24.27 -21.00 8.08
C ASN A 854 23.93 -19.54 8.44
N ALA A 855 24.78 -18.92 9.27
CA ALA A 855 24.84 -17.46 9.40
C ALA A 855 26.22 -17.00 8.95
N GLU A 856 26.24 -16.03 8.03
CA GLU A 856 27.43 -15.42 7.44
C GLU A 856 27.24 -13.89 7.23
N GLY A 857 26.16 -13.30 7.76
CA GLY A 857 25.91 -11.85 7.72
C GLY A 857 25.31 -11.35 6.40
N ARG A 858 24.62 -12.22 5.64
CA ARG A 858 24.08 -11.90 4.31
C ARG A 858 22.81 -11.05 4.33
N LEU A 859 22.03 -11.14 5.41
CA LEU A 859 20.80 -10.38 5.59
C LEU A 859 21.09 -9.08 6.36
N THR A 860 20.42 -7.99 6.00
CA THR A 860 20.50 -6.71 6.71
C THR A 860 19.10 -6.13 6.96
N TYR A 861 18.93 -5.27 7.97
CA TYR A 861 17.67 -4.54 8.10
C TYR A 861 17.60 -3.42 7.06
N ALA A 862 16.42 -3.17 6.51
CA ALA A 862 16.21 -2.09 5.57
C ALA A 862 16.23 -0.72 6.28
N PRO A 863 17.17 0.18 5.99
CA PRO A 863 17.42 1.41 6.79
C PRO A 863 16.31 2.46 6.69
N SER A 864 15.49 2.41 5.65
CA SER A 864 14.45 3.41 5.36
C SER A 864 13.13 2.76 4.96
N ALA A 865 12.86 1.52 5.37
CA ALA A 865 11.64 0.79 4.99
C ALA A 865 10.41 1.16 5.82
N THR A 866 10.56 1.35 7.13
CA THR A 866 9.45 1.63 8.07
C THR A 866 9.86 2.63 9.15
N PRO A 867 8.91 3.18 9.93
CA PRO A 867 9.22 4.04 11.08
C PRO A 867 10.15 3.38 12.12
N PHE A 868 10.09 2.06 12.28
CA PHE A 868 11.00 1.28 13.15
C PHE A 868 12.48 1.39 12.72
N SER A 869 12.75 1.66 11.44
CA SER A 869 14.10 1.87 10.92
C SER A 869 14.66 3.29 11.17
N ARG A 870 13.94 4.19 11.86
CA ARG A 870 14.42 5.57 12.14
C ARG A 870 15.63 5.57 13.08
N GLU A 871 15.51 4.90 14.23
CA GLU A 871 16.56 4.84 15.28
C GLU A 871 17.70 3.86 14.93
N ASN A 872 17.42 2.84 14.11
CA ASN A 872 18.28 1.68 13.90
C ASN A 872 19.12 1.75 12.60
N ARG A 873 19.73 2.90 12.33
CA ARG A 873 20.53 3.15 11.11
C ARG A 873 22.03 3.02 11.35
N GLU A 874 22.76 2.69 10.29
CA GLU A 874 24.21 2.84 10.22
C GLU A 874 24.56 4.30 9.86
N ASN A 875 25.62 4.86 10.45
CA ASN A 875 26.00 6.27 10.26
C ASN A 875 26.74 6.53 8.95
N TYR A 876 27.44 5.52 8.41
CA TYR A 876 28.37 5.66 7.28
C TYR A 876 27.93 4.89 6.03
N GLU A 877 27.19 3.80 6.18
CA GLU A 877 26.66 3.01 5.05
C GLU A 877 25.14 3.04 5.04
N ARG A 878 24.52 2.81 3.88
CA ARG A 878 23.05 2.71 3.76
C ARG A 878 22.56 1.32 4.21
N ARG A 879 22.79 0.97 5.49
CA ARG A 879 22.38 -0.30 6.13
C ARG A 879 21.58 -0.06 7.40
N GLY A 880 20.63 -0.93 7.70
CA GLY A 880 19.92 -0.97 8.98
C GLY A 880 20.57 -1.96 9.93
N LYS A 881 20.71 -1.55 11.19
CA LYS A 881 21.21 -2.38 12.30
C LYS A 881 20.07 -3.16 12.93
N GLU A 882 20.38 -4.22 13.67
CA GLU A 882 19.38 -4.98 14.43
C GLU A 882 18.89 -4.17 15.64
N PRO A 883 17.57 -3.86 15.74
CA PRO A 883 17.01 -3.27 16.95
C PRO A 883 17.27 -4.12 18.20
N SER A 884 17.87 -3.51 19.22
CA SER A 884 18.31 -4.16 20.46
C SER A 884 17.22 -4.99 21.15
N TRP A 885 15.97 -4.52 21.08
CA TRP A 885 14.79 -5.14 21.69
C TRP A 885 14.31 -6.43 21.02
N ILE A 886 14.86 -6.85 19.88
CA ILE A 886 14.42 -8.07 19.18
C ILE A 886 14.67 -9.35 19.99
N ASN A 887 15.62 -9.31 20.93
CA ASN A 887 15.91 -10.42 21.84
C ASN A 887 14.84 -10.62 22.93
N ASP A 888 14.13 -9.55 23.32
CA ASP A 888 12.95 -9.60 24.20
C ASP A 888 11.89 -8.58 23.75
N PRO A 889 11.07 -8.92 22.74
CA PRO A 889 10.16 -7.97 22.13
C PRO A 889 8.89 -7.73 22.95
N ASP A 890 8.61 -8.55 23.98
CA ASP A 890 7.42 -8.37 24.82
C ASP A 890 7.65 -7.29 25.91
N SER A 891 8.89 -7.06 26.36
CA SER A 891 9.22 -5.94 27.27
C SER A 891 9.32 -4.58 26.58
N ALA A 892 9.58 -4.54 25.27
CA ALA A 892 9.66 -3.29 24.48
C ALA A 892 8.31 -2.77 23.97
N LEU A 893 7.22 -3.54 24.08
CA LEU A 893 5.89 -3.11 23.64
C LEU A 893 5.41 -1.77 24.24
N PRO A 894 5.67 -1.46 25.53
CA PRO A 894 5.28 -0.17 26.11
C PRO A 894 6.03 1.01 25.48
N ASP A 895 7.32 0.87 25.19
CA ASP A 895 8.12 1.91 24.50
C ASP A 895 7.60 2.12 23.07
N LEU A 896 7.42 1.04 22.31
CA LEU A 896 6.89 1.10 20.93
C LEU A 896 5.46 1.67 20.87
N ARG A 897 4.68 1.57 21.95
CA ARG A 897 3.37 2.24 22.09
C ARG A 897 3.51 3.71 22.46
N SER A 898 4.37 4.05 23.42
CA SER A 898 4.60 5.45 23.82
C SER A 898 5.17 6.31 22.69
N LYS A 899 5.97 5.70 21.80
CA LYS A 899 6.47 6.28 20.54
C LYS A 899 5.44 6.27 19.39
N ASN A 900 4.20 5.83 19.63
CA ASN A 900 3.12 5.62 18.64
C ASN A 900 3.44 4.67 17.47
N LEU A 901 4.56 3.95 17.52
CA LEU A 901 4.98 2.97 16.48
C LEU A 901 4.06 1.73 16.42
N LEU A 902 3.36 1.41 17.52
CA LEU A 902 2.19 0.53 17.52
C LEU A 902 0.91 1.35 17.81
N PRO A 903 0.16 1.77 16.77
CA PRO A 903 -1.06 2.58 16.90
C PRO A 903 -2.16 2.07 17.82
N SER A 904 -2.23 0.75 18.10
CA SER A 904 -3.23 0.20 19.01
C SER A 904 -2.84 -1.17 19.55
N ASP A 905 -3.47 -1.59 20.65
CA ASP A 905 -3.42 -2.94 21.22
C ASP A 905 -3.86 -4.08 20.27
N ARG A 906 -4.42 -3.72 19.10
CA ARG A 906 -4.84 -4.63 18.04
C ARG A 906 -3.84 -4.74 16.90
N HIS A 907 -2.77 -3.93 16.89
CA HIS A 907 -1.66 -4.09 15.95
C HIS A 907 -0.71 -5.18 16.42
N HIS A 908 -0.35 -6.06 15.48
CA HIS A 908 0.66 -7.10 15.63
C HIS A 908 1.94 -6.66 14.92
N LEU A 909 3.09 -6.98 15.51
CA LEU A 909 4.38 -6.89 14.81
C LEU A 909 4.49 -8.03 13.80
N PHE A 910 4.96 -7.71 12.60
CA PHE A 910 5.27 -8.66 11.55
C PHE A 910 6.66 -8.35 10.99
N THR A 911 7.35 -9.41 10.54
CA THR A 911 8.63 -9.30 9.84
C THR A 911 8.43 -9.74 8.39
N LEU A 912 8.77 -8.85 7.46
CA LEU A 912 8.86 -9.11 6.03
C LEU A 912 10.32 -9.37 5.68
N VAL A 913 10.58 -10.37 4.86
CA VAL A 913 11.90 -10.73 4.34
C VAL A 913 11.83 -10.70 2.83
N ASP A 914 12.63 -9.84 2.22
CA ASP A 914 12.83 -9.80 0.78
C ASP A 914 14.05 -10.65 0.42
N MET A 915 13.79 -11.80 -0.21
CA MET A 915 14.84 -12.74 -0.62
C MET A 915 15.63 -12.27 -1.85
N GLY A 916 15.15 -11.25 -2.58
CA GLY A 916 15.85 -10.70 -3.75
C GLY A 916 16.97 -9.74 -3.32
N GLU A 917 16.59 -8.66 -2.63
CA GLU A 917 17.53 -7.64 -2.12
C GLU A 917 18.16 -8.02 -0.76
N LEU A 918 17.86 -9.20 -0.21
CA LEU A 918 18.35 -9.72 1.09
C LEU A 918 18.08 -8.80 2.29
N THR A 919 16.94 -8.10 2.28
CA THR A 919 16.57 -7.16 3.35
C THR A 919 15.47 -7.69 4.27
N VAL A 920 15.54 -7.28 5.53
CA VAL A 920 14.55 -7.58 6.57
C VAL A 920 13.87 -6.27 6.97
N THR A 921 12.53 -6.28 7.01
CA THR A 921 11.70 -5.12 7.34
C THR A 921 10.70 -5.49 8.43
N ILE A 922 10.66 -4.72 9.51
CA ILE A 922 9.68 -4.89 10.60
C ILE A 922 8.57 -3.86 10.42
N PHE A 923 7.31 -4.29 10.51
CA PHE A 923 6.13 -3.43 10.38
C PHE A 923 5.04 -3.81 11.39
N ALA A 924 4.07 -2.91 11.56
CA ALA A 924 2.87 -3.14 12.37
C ALA A 924 1.62 -3.15 11.46
N ALA A 925 0.68 -4.06 11.74
CA ALA A 925 -0.60 -4.20 11.03
C ALA A 925 -1.65 -4.87 11.94
N GLU A 926 -2.95 -4.71 11.67
CA GLU A 926 -4.00 -5.44 12.42
C GLU A 926 -4.21 -6.87 11.90
N ARG A 927 -3.83 -7.15 10.65
CA ARG A 927 -3.86 -8.50 10.03
C ARG A 927 -2.59 -8.74 9.20
N PRO A 928 -2.17 -10.01 8.98
CA PRO A 928 -1.09 -10.35 8.05
C PRO A 928 -1.47 -9.98 6.60
N PRO A 929 -0.79 -9.02 5.94
CA PRO A 929 -1.10 -8.63 4.57
C PRO A 929 -0.66 -9.71 3.57
N THR A 930 -1.56 -10.13 2.69
CA THR A 930 -1.35 -11.20 1.71
C THR A 930 -0.76 -10.73 0.38
N VAL A 931 -0.81 -9.43 0.10
CA VAL A 931 -0.32 -8.80 -1.15
C VAL A 931 0.46 -7.54 -0.81
N ALA A 932 1.49 -7.23 -1.59
CA ALA A 932 2.11 -5.90 -1.66
C ALA A 932 1.79 -5.27 -3.02
N LEU A 933 1.20 -4.08 -3.02
CA LEU A 933 0.90 -3.28 -4.21
C LEU A 933 1.91 -2.13 -4.31
N LEU A 934 2.58 -1.99 -5.45
CA LEU A 934 3.63 -1.00 -5.67
C LEU A 934 3.03 0.29 -6.25
N CYS A 935 2.26 1.00 -5.43
CA CYS A 935 1.39 2.09 -5.86
C CYS A 935 2.10 3.42 -6.15
N GLY A 936 3.34 3.63 -5.72
CA GLY A 936 4.02 4.93 -5.88
C GLY A 936 5.53 4.93 -5.60
N LYS A 937 6.14 6.12 -5.76
CA LYS A 937 7.57 6.42 -5.54
C LYS A 937 7.73 7.69 -4.71
N GLU A 938 8.74 7.70 -3.84
CA GLU A 938 9.09 8.83 -2.97
C GLU A 938 10.57 8.72 -2.55
N GLY A 939 11.34 9.79 -2.75
CA GLY A 939 12.74 9.87 -2.32
C GLY A 939 13.66 8.75 -2.87
N GLY A 940 13.41 8.29 -4.10
CA GLY A 940 14.17 7.17 -4.70
C GLY A 940 13.85 5.79 -4.11
N MET A 941 12.70 5.64 -3.43
CA MET A 941 12.14 4.38 -2.93
C MET A 941 10.71 4.20 -3.43
N LEU A 942 10.20 2.97 -3.46
CA LEU A 942 8.79 2.65 -3.72
C LEU A 942 7.95 2.80 -2.45
N ARG A 943 6.68 3.15 -2.60
CA ARG A 943 5.63 2.97 -1.59
C ARG A 943 4.89 1.66 -1.91
N ALA A 944 5.16 0.63 -1.10
CA ALA A 944 4.54 -0.68 -1.19
C ALA A 944 3.40 -0.76 -0.17
N VAL A 945 2.16 -0.69 -0.65
CA VAL A 945 0.94 -0.78 0.15
C VAL A 945 0.68 -2.25 0.46
N LEU A 946 0.70 -2.62 1.73
CA LEU A 946 0.54 -4.01 2.16
C LEU A 946 -0.93 -4.29 2.49
N CYS A 947 -1.54 -5.24 1.79
CA CYS A 947 -2.99 -5.46 1.79
C CYS A 947 -3.39 -6.88 2.23
N SER A 948 -4.42 -6.99 3.06
CA SER A 948 -5.13 -8.25 3.33
C SER A 948 -6.26 -8.46 2.31
N TRP A 949 -6.47 -9.68 1.81
CA TRP A 949 -7.52 -9.97 0.82
C TRP A 949 -8.76 -10.59 1.49
N ARG A 950 -9.94 -9.96 1.32
CA ARG A 950 -11.22 -10.46 1.82
C ARG A 950 -12.01 -11.14 0.70
N PHE A 951 -12.20 -12.44 0.84
CA PHE A 951 -12.95 -13.27 -0.10
C PHE A 951 -14.45 -12.90 -0.23
N GLU A 952 -15.07 -12.30 0.79
CA GLU A 952 -16.51 -11.93 0.76
C GLU A 952 -16.86 -10.80 -0.21
N THR A 953 -15.93 -9.86 -0.43
CA THR A 953 -16.14 -8.61 -1.21
C THR A 953 -15.19 -8.49 -2.40
N ASP A 954 -14.37 -9.53 -2.62
CA ASP A 954 -13.20 -9.60 -3.50
C ASP A 954 -12.36 -8.32 -3.47
N CYS A 955 -12.01 -7.90 -2.25
CA CYS A 955 -11.43 -6.60 -1.96
C CYS A 955 -10.11 -6.76 -1.19
N LEU A 956 -9.10 -6.02 -1.62
CA LEU A 956 -7.86 -5.81 -0.87
C LEU A 956 -8.10 -4.68 0.16
N TYR A 957 -7.69 -4.87 1.41
CA TYR A 957 -7.77 -3.85 2.46
C TYR A 957 -6.37 -3.40 2.86
N ARG A 958 -6.09 -2.09 2.86
CA ARG A 958 -4.80 -1.53 3.27
C ARG A 958 -4.55 -1.76 4.75
N GLU A 959 -3.61 -2.63 5.08
CA GLU A 959 -3.20 -2.92 6.47
C GLU A 959 -2.03 -2.02 6.92
N THR A 960 -1.10 -1.68 6.01
CA THR A 960 0.00 -0.73 6.25
C THR A 960 0.65 -0.29 4.91
N VAL A 961 1.66 0.60 4.96
CA VAL A 961 2.51 0.95 3.80
C VAL A 961 3.97 0.93 4.23
N VAL A 962 4.81 0.20 3.47
CA VAL A 962 6.26 0.10 3.69
C VAL A 962 7.03 0.66 2.48
N ARG A 963 8.29 1.01 2.67
CA ARG A 963 9.16 1.49 1.59
C ARG A 963 10.10 0.39 1.09
N MET A 964 10.18 0.18 -0.22
CA MET A 964 11.00 -0.86 -0.86
C MET A 964 11.97 -0.29 -1.91
N PRO A 965 13.11 -0.95 -2.22
CA PRO A 965 14.05 -0.50 -3.24
C PRO A 965 13.42 -0.47 -4.65
N THR A 966 13.77 0.52 -5.48
CA THR A 966 13.12 0.74 -6.79
C THR A 966 13.19 -0.44 -7.75
N ARG A 967 14.25 -1.27 -7.68
CA ARG A 967 14.41 -2.51 -8.48
C ARG A 967 13.24 -3.48 -8.33
N VAL A 968 12.59 -3.50 -7.16
CA VAL A 968 11.42 -4.37 -6.88
C VAL A 968 10.27 -4.09 -7.85
N TYR A 969 10.17 -2.87 -8.40
CA TYR A 969 9.16 -2.50 -9.40
C TYR A 969 9.40 -3.15 -10.76
N GLU A 970 10.65 -3.24 -11.21
CA GLU A 970 11.01 -3.84 -12.50
C GLU A 970 10.74 -5.36 -12.51
N VAL A 971 10.93 -5.99 -11.35
CA VAL A 971 10.86 -7.45 -11.07
C VAL A 971 9.42 -7.92 -10.73
N ALA A 972 8.47 -6.99 -10.54
CA ALA A 972 7.07 -7.30 -10.21
C ALA A 972 6.15 -7.24 -11.44
N GLU A 973 5.11 -8.10 -11.48
CA GLU A 973 4.14 -8.15 -12.57
C GLU A 973 3.09 -7.02 -12.44
N ALA A 974 2.63 -6.46 -13.56
CA ALA A 974 1.58 -5.44 -13.60
C ALA A 974 0.18 -6.07 -13.62
N LYS A 975 -0.77 -5.48 -12.89
CA LYS A 975 -2.17 -5.92 -12.80
C LYS A 975 -3.14 -4.77 -12.99
N GLY A 976 -4.24 -5.10 -13.65
CA GLY A 976 -5.40 -4.24 -13.80
C GLY A 976 -6.59 -4.71 -12.95
N TRP A 977 -7.56 -3.81 -12.79
CA TRP A 977 -8.85 -4.06 -12.14
C TRP A 977 -8.71 -4.70 -10.76
N LEU A 978 -7.92 -4.08 -9.88
CA LEU A 978 -7.76 -4.47 -8.48
C LEU A 978 -8.59 -3.57 -7.56
N LYS A 979 -9.54 -4.16 -6.83
CA LYS A 979 -10.36 -3.44 -5.84
C LYS A 979 -9.60 -3.27 -4.52
N LEU A 980 -9.46 -2.01 -4.07
CA LEU A 980 -8.74 -1.63 -2.85
C LEU A 980 -9.62 -0.79 -1.91
N CYS A 981 -9.65 -1.13 -0.62
CA CYS A 981 -10.13 -0.31 0.48
C CYS A 981 -8.96 0.41 1.17
N LEU A 982 -9.14 1.69 1.50
CA LEU A 982 -8.10 2.52 2.13
C LEU A 982 -8.00 2.35 3.65
N ARG A 983 -8.95 1.68 4.31
CA ARG A 983 -8.89 1.26 5.72
C ARG A 983 -8.47 -0.20 5.87
N SER A 984 -8.02 -0.61 7.06
CA SER A 984 -7.78 -2.03 7.38
C SER A 984 -9.08 -2.83 7.33
N GLN A 985 -8.99 -4.15 7.12
CA GLN A 985 -10.20 -4.99 7.09
C GLN A 985 -10.97 -4.96 8.43
N ASN A 986 -10.22 -4.84 9.54
CA ASN A 986 -10.77 -4.76 10.89
C ASN A 986 -11.28 -3.34 11.24
N GLN A 987 -10.81 -2.29 10.56
CA GLN A 987 -11.38 -0.93 10.63
C GLN A 987 -12.69 -0.84 9.83
N SER A 988 -12.73 -1.34 8.59
CA SER A 988 -13.95 -1.43 7.78
C SER A 988 -15.06 -2.14 8.54
N ARG A 989 -14.78 -3.33 9.08
CA ARG A 989 -15.76 -4.10 9.87
C ARG A 989 -16.24 -3.37 11.13
N ARG A 990 -15.42 -2.49 11.73
CA ARG A 990 -15.88 -1.61 12.83
C ARG A 990 -16.82 -0.53 12.32
N LYS A 991 -16.49 0.14 11.21
CA LYS A 991 -17.34 1.16 10.56
C LYS A 991 -18.67 0.59 10.10
N GLU A 992 -18.68 -0.66 9.63
CA GLU A 992 -19.87 -1.47 9.34
C GLU A 992 -20.71 -1.69 10.61
N LEU A 993 -20.10 -2.16 11.71
CA LEU A 993 -20.78 -2.43 13.00
C LEU A 993 -21.25 -1.18 13.76
N THR A 994 -20.73 0.01 13.46
CA THR A 994 -21.22 1.29 14.02
C THR A 994 -22.29 1.97 13.17
N LYS A 995 -22.62 1.40 12.00
CA LYS A 995 -23.69 1.88 11.10
C LYS A 995 -24.94 0.97 11.15
N ALA A 996 -24.92 -0.09 11.96
CA ALA A 996 -25.96 -1.11 12.09
C ALA A 996 -26.47 -1.17 13.55
#